data_AF-A0A0D9QG21-F1
#
_entry.id   AF-A0A0D9QG21-F1
#
_cell.length_a   1.000
_cell.length_b   1.000
_cell.length_c   1.000
_cell.angle_alpha   90.00
_cell.angle_beta   90.00
_cell.angle_gamma   90.00
#
_symmetry.space_group_name_H-M   'P 1'
#
loop_
_entity.id
_entity.type
_entity.pdbx_description
1 polymer ?
#
loop_
_entity_poly.entity_id
_entity_poly.type
_entity_poly.pdbx_seq_one_letter_code
_entity_poly.pdbx_strand_id
1 'polypeptide(L)'
;MCHAKKLLLFMVALCFCSKIKNKNVPVKERPINIFTKATKRDKQNVYLFLVGTTPKKNHNESFSSEGKNKEKKKMKMKKIKSLNSLSDEDKYNLIKDIKKYCECTKRYRRLPTREVTIGNIKIGGNNKIAIQTMTTCDTKNVDACVDQIKKCKDLGADLIRLTVQGVQEAEASYHIKEKLLAQNITIPLVADIHFNPKISLMAADVFDKIRVNPGNYVDGRKKWIDKVYKTREEFDEGKLFIQEKFVPLIEKCKRLNRAIRIGTNHGSLSSRVLSYYGDTPLGMVESAFEFSDLCVQNNFFNLVFSMKASNAYIMIQSYRLLVARQYNRMINGLLFPLHLGVTEAGFGDNGRIKSYLGIGSLLYDGIGDTIRMSLTEDPWEELIPCKTLIKNLKKRVFYDDHAEGGEKDGQVFSSPSGDNSSSKLLNFEEHFRNFNKITKRKVEKREGVLHEEFTIGNVVTEKELEDSLQIFKDLNLEVDQNGNLKKGVKSTDILVIPKLGALSSRSRATLGKLAEGGVHMLAEYYEGDVAMLSGSTNGMDHVARNTLFYLDLNRVQTMLQKNEGQIPLHSAAKGYVIVVNGKEDTKLIEQVFNQIKEEKKPLPLFFLLKSDNIHEHVLTTRRFNEIVNSLNINLPYVHYANINSTNYDDMLVDSALYVGTCLIDLMGDGLIINVTNEHMKQKGQTKEGISSRVALNSFLTLNILQDTRARLFKTDYIACPSCGRTLFNIQETTKRITKLTGHLKGVKIAVMGCIVNGIGEMADAHFGYVGSGPKKIDLYYGKELVERNIPEEDACDKLVELIKKHNKWQDP
;
A
#
# COMPACT_ATOMS: atom_id res chain seq x y z
N MET A 1 22.80 80.34 1.12
CA MET A 1 22.36 80.60 -0.27
C MET A 1 21.25 79.62 -0.64
N CYS A 2 20.16 80.17 -1.16
CA CYS A 2 18.96 79.52 -1.73
C CYS A 2 18.04 78.67 -0.84
N HIS A 3 17.25 79.42 -0.06
CA HIS A 3 15.78 79.34 -0.14
C HIS A 3 15.25 79.42 -1.59
N ALA A 4 13.96 79.11 -1.75
CA ALA A 4 13.08 79.75 -2.73
C ALA A 4 13.12 79.26 -4.19
N LYS A 5 12.86 77.96 -4.35
CA LYS A 5 11.79 77.48 -5.26
C LYS A 5 10.80 76.55 -4.53
N LYS A 6 10.34 76.95 -3.33
CA LYS A 6 8.90 76.90 -3.03
C LYS A 6 8.26 77.77 -4.13
N LEU A 7 7.17 77.42 -4.79
CA LEU A 7 5.85 77.91 -4.38
C LEU A 7 4.84 77.74 -5.55
N LEU A 8 4.76 76.60 -6.24
CA LEU A 8 3.74 76.48 -7.30
C LEU A 8 2.87 75.22 -7.32
N LEU A 9 3.20 74.10 -6.67
CA LEU A 9 2.35 72.91 -6.83
C LEU A 9 2.00 72.13 -5.54
N PHE A 10 1.78 72.87 -4.46
CA PHE A 10 0.98 72.35 -3.32
C PHE A 10 -0.35 73.12 -3.13
N MET A 11 -0.66 74.15 -3.92
CA MET A 11 -1.73 75.12 -3.60
C MET A 11 -2.58 75.55 -4.81
N VAL A 12 -2.95 74.64 -5.72
CA VAL A 12 -3.94 74.98 -6.78
C VAL A 12 -5.13 74.03 -6.92
N ALA A 13 -5.14 72.79 -6.44
CA ALA A 13 -6.34 71.96 -6.67
C ALA A 13 -6.69 70.97 -5.55
N LEU A 14 -6.51 71.42 -4.32
CA LEU A 14 -7.46 71.16 -3.23
C LEU A 14 -8.75 72.01 -3.38
N CYS A 15 -8.95 72.64 -4.53
CA CYS A 15 -10.20 73.26 -4.94
C CYS A 15 -11.06 72.28 -5.73
N PHE A 16 -11.52 71.19 -5.11
CA PHE A 16 -12.92 70.76 -5.24
C PHE A 16 -13.24 69.71 -4.16
N CYS A 17 -13.39 70.23 -2.94
CA CYS A 17 -14.16 69.61 -1.88
C CYS A 17 -15.45 68.98 -2.42
N SER A 18 -15.68 67.73 -1.99
CA SER A 18 -16.91 67.28 -1.34
C SER A 18 -18.24 67.80 -1.89
N LYS A 19 -19.01 66.91 -2.53
CA LYS A 19 -20.47 66.83 -2.38
C LYS A 19 -20.98 65.38 -2.61
N ILE A 20 -21.06 64.63 -1.52
CA ILE A 20 -22.27 63.93 -0.99
C ILE A 20 -23.14 63.15 -2.02
N LYS A 21 -23.26 61.81 -1.86
CA LYS A 21 -24.49 61.11 -1.35
C LYS A 21 -24.39 59.57 -1.31
N ASN A 22 -24.51 59.03 -0.08
CA ASN A 22 -25.38 57.93 0.40
C ASN A 22 -25.61 56.59 -0.35
N LYS A 23 -25.40 55.52 0.46
CA LYS A 23 -26.22 54.31 0.71
C LYS A 23 -26.23 53.16 -0.33
N ASN A 24 -25.63 52.01 0.05
CA ASN A 24 -26.36 50.89 0.68
C ASN A 24 -25.43 49.80 1.26
N VAL A 25 -25.73 49.42 2.51
CA VAL A 25 -25.28 48.28 3.35
C VAL A 25 -26.32 47.14 3.12
N PRO A 26 -26.06 45.81 3.21
CA PRO A 26 -25.70 45.10 4.48
C PRO A 26 -24.84 43.80 4.40
N VAL A 27 -23.89 43.57 5.34
CA VAL A 27 -23.95 42.76 6.60
C VAL A 27 -23.80 41.24 6.39
N LYS A 28 -22.84 40.54 7.04
CA LYS A 28 -23.01 39.80 8.32
C LYS A 28 -21.85 38.85 8.70
N GLU A 29 -21.31 39.11 9.90
CA GLU A 29 -20.92 38.18 11.00
C GLU A 29 -19.84 37.07 10.85
N ARG A 30 -19.14 36.91 12.00
CA ARG A 30 -17.92 36.13 12.29
C ARG A 30 -18.27 34.70 12.77
N PRO A 31 -17.29 33.81 13.08
CA PRO A 31 -16.70 33.83 14.42
C PRO A 31 -15.18 33.56 14.47
N ILE A 32 -14.53 34.16 15.48
CA ILE A 32 -13.15 33.94 15.91
C ILE A 32 -13.19 32.88 17.03
N ASN A 33 -12.42 31.81 16.90
CA ASN A 33 -12.08 30.94 18.03
C ASN A 33 -10.78 31.42 18.69
N ILE A 34 -10.93 31.85 19.95
CA ILE A 34 -9.88 31.97 20.96
C ILE A 34 -9.70 30.57 21.56
N PHE A 35 -8.46 30.11 21.76
CA PHE A 35 -8.19 29.26 22.93
C PHE A 35 -6.91 29.68 23.64
N THR A 36 -7.06 29.68 24.95
CA THR A 36 -6.15 30.15 25.98
C THR A 36 -5.14 29.05 26.32
N LYS A 37 -4.05 29.43 26.99
CA LYS A 37 -3.04 28.51 27.50
C LYS A 37 -3.51 27.93 28.84
N ALA A 38 -3.81 26.63 28.90
CA ALA A 38 -3.85 25.90 30.18
C ALA A 38 -2.42 25.51 30.59
N THR A 39 -2.09 25.82 31.84
CA THR A 39 -0.81 25.59 32.52
C THR A 39 -0.62 24.15 32.99
N LYS A 40 0.60 23.63 32.82
CA LYS A 40 1.32 22.61 33.63
C LYS A 40 0.48 21.52 34.36
N ARG A 41 0.48 20.29 33.83
CA ARG A 41 1.24 19.10 34.30
C ARG A 41 0.69 17.85 33.58
N ASP A 42 1.61 16.94 33.28
CA ASP A 42 1.42 15.58 32.76
C ASP A 42 1.30 15.29 31.25
N LYS A 43 1.84 14.11 30.93
CA LYS A 43 2.48 13.63 29.70
C LYS A 43 1.45 13.25 28.62
N GLN A 44 1.67 13.67 27.37
CA GLN A 44 1.57 12.85 26.12
C GLN A 44 1.78 13.73 24.87
N ASN A 45 2.57 13.23 23.91
CA ASN A 45 2.82 13.85 22.60
C ASN A 45 1.70 13.52 21.60
N VAL A 46 1.20 14.50 20.87
CA VAL A 46 0.39 14.30 19.64
C VAL A 46 0.89 15.24 18.55
N TYR A 47 1.13 14.69 17.35
CA TYR A 47 1.43 15.44 16.12
C TYR A 47 0.15 15.61 15.29
N LEU A 48 -0.07 16.80 14.72
CA LEU A 48 -1.10 17.02 13.70
C LEU A 48 -0.58 17.95 12.60
N PHE A 49 -0.71 17.50 11.35
CA PHE A 49 -0.53 18.28 10.12
C PHE A 49 -1.78 19.13 9.83
N LEU A 50 -1.61 20.35 9.29
CA LEU A 50 -2.38 20.91 8.14
C LEU A 50 -2.03 22.40 7.84
N VAL A 51 -2.46 22.83 6.65
CA VAL A 51 -1.93 23.84 5.70
C VAL A 51 -2.58 25.24 5.81
N GLY A 52 -1.79 26.32 5.58
CA GLY A 52 -2.14 27.71 5.12
C GLY A 52 -2.90 28.67 6.08
N THR A 53 -2.68 30.01 6.20
CA THR A 53 -1.93 31.05 5.46
C THR A 53 -1.73 32.35 6.32
N THR A 54 -0.52 32.94 6.26
CA THR A 54 -0.04 34.36 6.34
C THR A 54 -0.40 35.40 7.43
N PRO A 55 0.51 36.39 7.71
CA PRO A 55 0.66 37.07 9.01
C PRO A 55 0.57 38.62 8.98
N LYS A 56 0.48 39.28 10.16
CA LYS A 56 1.16 40.58 10.49
C LYS A 56 1.01 40.93 12.00
N LYS A 57 2.16 41.07 12.71
CA LYS A 57 2.79 42.31 13.29
C LYS A 57 2.04 42.91 14.48
N ASN A 58 2.62 43.44 15.56
CA ASN A 58 3.95 43.64 16.17
C ASN A 58 3.59 44.03 17.65
N HIS A 59 4.39 43.80 18.70
CA HIS A 59 5.45 44.71 19.15
C HIS A 59 6.07 44.20 20.47
N ASN A 60 7.40 44.43 20.59
CA ASN A 60 8.22 44.89 21.73
C ASN A 60 7.95 44.28 23.14
N GLU A 61 8.92 43.90 23.98
CA GLU A 61 10.19 44.55 24.39
C GLU A 61 11.19 43.50 24.98
N SER A 62 12.50 43.68 24.74
CA SER A 62 13.59 44.02 25.71
C SER A 62 14.15 42.84 26.54
N PHE A 63 15.32 42.28 26.18
CA PHE A 63 16.70 42.59 26.62
C PHE A 63 17.25 41.59 27.67
N SER A 64 18.28 40.82 27.30
CA SER A 64 19.57 40.81 28.01
C SER A 64 20.58 39.91 27.28
N SER A 65 21.84 40.31 27.36
CA SER A 65 22.87 40.09 26.36
C SER A 65 23.98 39.19 26.89
N GLU A 66 23.81 37.88 26.81
CA GLU A 66 24.90 36.93 27.09
C GLU A 66 24.83 35.63 26.23
N GLY A 67 23.97 35.60 25.20
CA GLY A 67 23.79 34.44 24.29
C GLY A 67 24.46 34.54 22.91
N LYS A 68 25.12 35.66 22.58
CA LYS A 68 25.36 36.07 21.19
C LYS A 68 26.38 35.25 20.37
N ASN A 69 27.20 34.39 20.98
CA ASN A 69 28.15 33.53 20.24
C ASN A 69 27.70 32.06 20.06
N LYS A 70 26.86 31.51 20.97
CA LYS A 70 26.25 30.18 20.77
C LYS A 70 24.99 30.26 19.88
N GLU A 71 24.28 31.38 19.91
CA GLU A 71 23.13 31.61 19.02
C GLU A 71 23.51 31.90 17.57
N LYS A 72 24.68 32.47 17.25
CA LYS A 72 25.10 32.62 15.83
C LYS A 72 25.40 31.28 15.15
N LYS A 73 25.95 30.29 15.86
CA LYS A 73 26.13 28.90 15.36
C LYS A 73 24.80 28.13 15.30
N LYS A 74 23.94 28.25 16.33
CA LYS A 74 22.58 27.64 16.32
C LYS A 74 21.61 28.32 15.34
N MET A 75 21.73 29.63 15.09
CA MET A 75 20.97 30.34 14.05
C MET A 75 21.50 30.04 12.66
N LYS A 76 22.81 29.82 12.44
CA LYS A 76 23.29 29.25 11.17
C LYS A 76 22.70 27.84 10.95
N MET A 77 22.68 26.97 11.97
CA MET A 77 22.07 25.64 11.87
C MET A 77 20.53 25.62 11.83
N LYS A 78 19.83 26.62 12.37
CA LYS A 78 18.36 26.75 12.29
C LYS A 78 17.86 27.54 11.07
N LYS A 79 18.61 28.54 10.56
CA LYS A 79 18.30 29.20 9.27
C LYS A 79 18.59 28.32 8.06
N ILE A 80 19.40 27.27 8.21
CA ILE A 80 19.60 26.26 7.16
C ILE A 80 18.38 25.32 7.03
N LYS A 81 17.46 25.29 8.02
CA LYS A 81 16.34 24.33 8.05
C LYS A 81 15.00 24.82 7.46
N SER A 82 14.96 25.92 6.71
CA SER A 82 13.69 26.38 6.13
C SER A 82 13.75 27.05 4.75
N LEU A 83 14.77 26.79 3.92
CA LEU A 83 14.78 27.36 2.56
C LEU A 83 15.22 26.34 1.49
N ASN A 84 14.23 25.99 0.68
CA ASN A 84 14.27 25.54 -0.72
C ASN A 84 14.28 24.02 -1.00
N SER A 85 13.26 23.34 -0.51
CA SER A 85 12.57 22.24 -1.21
C SER A 85 11.19 22.76 -1.64
N LEU A 86 10.52 22.15 -2.62
CA LEU A 86 9.11 22.47 -2.87
C LEU A 86 8.32 22.33 -1.56
N SER A 87 7.48 23.32 -1.24
CA SER A 87 6.58 23.19 -0.09
C SER A 87 5.55 22.09 -0.36
N ASP A 88 4.93 21.54 0.67
CA ASP A 88 3.88 20.54 0.47
C ASP A 88 2.67 21.14 -0.28
N GLU A 89 2.44 22.45 -0.15
CA GLU A 89 1.44 23.19 -0.91
C GLU A 89 1.82 23.29 -2.40
N ASP A 90 3.09 23.56 -2.73
CA ASP A 90 3.57 23.56 -4.12
C ASP A 90 3.45 22.16 -4.75
N LYS A 91 3.85 21.11 -4.02
CA LYS A 91 3.71 19.71 -4.48
C LYS A 91 2.25 19.35 -4.71
N TYR A 92 1.37 19.73 -3.78
CA TYR A 92 -0.06 19.53 -3.95
C TYR A 92 -0.61 20.27 -5.17
N ASN A 93 -0.20 21.52 -5.38
CA ASN A 93 -0.60 22.31 -6.54
C ASN A 93 -0.20 21.67 -7.88
N LEU A 94 0.89 20.90 -7.94
CA LEU A 94 1.29 20.15 -9.13
C LEU A 94 0.38 18.96 -9.47
N ILE A 95 -0.38 18.44 -8.51
CA ILE A 95 -1.16 17.20 -8.68
C ILE A 95 -2.66 17.36 -8.40
N LYS A 96 -3.11 18.45 -7.77
CA LYS A 96 -4.49 18.64 -7.30
C LYS A 96 -5.57 18.45 -8.37
N ASP A 97 -5.27 18.84 -9.61
CA ASP A 97 -6.22 18.79 -10.73
C ASP A 97 -6.15 17.47 -11.52
N ILE A 98 -5.20 16.60 -11.17
CA ILE A 98 -5.01 15.30 -11.82
C ILE A 98 -6.02 14.31 -11.27
N LYS A 99 -6.95 13.84 -12.10
CA LYS A 99 -8.05 12.96 -11.67
C LYS A 99 -8.04 11.57 -12.33
N LYS A 100 -7.58 11.44 -13.58
CA LYS A 100 -7.64 10.17 -14.33
C LYS A 100 -6.36 9.38 -14.15
N TYR A 101 -6.43 8.20 -13.54
CA TYR A 101 -5.31 7.26 -13.42
C TYR A 101 -5.65 5.84 -13.93
N CYS A 102 -6.91 5.57 -14.22
CA CYS A 102 -7.41 4.32 -14.78
C CYS A 102 -8.54 4.65 -15.76
N GLU A 103 -8.91 3.69 -16.62
CA GLU A 103 -9.98 3.88 -17.60
C GLU A 103 -11.38 3.81 -16.98
N CYS A 104 -11.59 2.92 -16.01
CA CYS A 104 -12.85 2.82 -15.30
C CYS A 104 -12.64 2.19 -13.91
N THR A 105 -13.35 2.70 -12.91
CA THR A 105 -13.27 2.19 -11.51
C THR A 105 -14.35 1.16 -11.22
N LYS A 106 -15.36 1.10 -12.10
CA LYS A 106 -16.59 0.31 -12.02
C LYS A 106 -16.53 -0.95 -12.90
N ARG A 107 -15.72 -0.92 -13.96
CA ARG A 107 -15.45 -2.05 -14.87
C ARG A 107 -13.96 -2.16 -15.16
N TYR A 108 -13.44 -3.37 -15.37
CA TYR A 108 -12.06 -3.51 -15.84
C TYR A 108 -11.94 -3.01 -17.27
N ARG A 109 -10.99 -2.11 -17.48
CA ARG A 109 -10.50 -1.73 -18.80
C ARG A 109 -8.99 -1.66 -18.73
N ARG A 110 -8.31 -2.41 -19.60
CA ARG A 110 -6.86 -2.39 -19.70
C ARG A 110 -6.41 -0.98 -20.11
N LEU A 111 -5.37 -0.47 -19.46
CA LEU A 111 -4.78 0.81 -19.82
C LEU A 111 -4.25 0.74 -21.28
N PRO A 112 -4.64 1.67 -22.17
CA PRO A 112 -4.30 1.60 -23.60
C PRO A 112 -2.88 2.09 -23.85
N THR A 113 -1.90 1.31 -23.38
CA THR A 113 -0.48 1.61 -23.54
C THR A 113 -0.02 1.29 -24.97
N ARG A 114 1.03 1.98 -25.43
CA ARG A 114 1.72 1.71 -26.68
C ARG A 114 2.34 0.33 -26.66
N GLU A 115 2.29 -0.40 -27.77
CA GLU A 115 3.05 -1.65 -27.91
C GLU A 115 4.56 -1.38 -28.04
N VAL A 116 5.35 -2.14 -27.28
CA VAL A 116 6.81 -2.15 -27.32
C VAL A 116 7.30 -3.56 -27.60
N THR A 117 8.13 -3.69 -28.64
CA THR A 117 8.76 -4.97 -29.00
C THR A 117 10.04 -5.17 -28.19
N ILE A 118 10.21 -6.37 -27.63
CA ILE A 118 11.40 -6.77 -26.86
C ILE A 118 11.82 -8.15 -27.34
N GLY A 119 12.88 -8.23 -28.14
CA GLY A 119 13.27 -9.48 -28.79
C GLY A 119 12.12 -10.01 -29.64
N ASN A 120 11.65 -11.23 -29.35
CA ASN A 120 10.56 -11.89 -30.07
C ASN A 120 9.17 -11.70 -29.42
N ILE A 121 9.02 -10.87 -28.40
CA ILE A 121 7.71 -10.61 -27.75
C ILE A 121 7.30 -9.14 -27.87
N LYS A 122 6.02 -8.87 -27.62
CA LYS A 122 5.47 -7.53 -27.43
C LYS A 122 4.87 -7.39 -26.04
N ILE A 123 5.02 -6.20 -25.45
CA ILE A 123 4.31 -5.78 -24.24
C ILE A 123 3.59 -4.46 -24.51
N GLY A 124 2.52 -4.16 -23.77
CA GLY A 124 1.66 -3.01 -24.06
C GLY A 124 0.45 -3.36 -24.91
N GLY A 125 -0.41 -2.38 -25.17
CA GLY A 125 -1.59 -2.53 -26.03
C GLY A 125 -2.57 -3.55 -25.49
N ASN A 126 -2.91 -4.56 -26.30
CA ASN A 126 -3.78 -5.67 -25.90
C ASN A 126 -2.99 -6.97 -25.66
N ASN A 127 -1.66 -6.91 -25.61
CA ASN A 127 -0.83 -8.09 -25.36
C ASN A 127 -1.03 -8.62 -23.94
N LYS A 128 -0.81 -9.94 -23.78
CA LYS A 128 -0.83 -10.59 -22.47
C LYS A 128 0.14 -9.89 -21.50
N ILE A 129 -0.19 -9.90 -20.22
CA ILE A 129 0.72 -9.43 -19.16
C ILE A 129 1.93 -10.37 -19.14
N ALA A 130 3.11 -9.87 -19.51
CA ALA A 130 4.31 -10.68 -19.58
C ALA A 130 4.90 -10.95 -18.18
N ILE A 131 5.30 -12.20 -17.91
CA ILE A 131 5.90 -12.61 -16.63
C ILE A 131 7.43 -12.56 -16.74
N GLN A 132 8.08 -11.90 -15.78
CA GLN A 132 9.54 -11.80 -15.74
C GLN A 132 10.09 -12.35 -14.44
N THR A 133 11.34 -12.82 -14.50
CA THR A 133 12.17 -13.09 -13.31
C THR A 133 13.59 -12.54 -13.51
N MET A 134 14.47 -12.74 -12.52
CA MET A 134 15.87 -12.33 -12.56
C MET A 134 16.75 -13.45 -12.07
N THR A 135 17.87 -13.70 -12.75
CA THR A 135 18.83 -14.73 -12.35
C THR A 135 19.53 -14.38 -11.03
N THR A 136 19.95 -15.44 -10.32
CA THR A 136 20.76 -15.34 -9.09
C THR A 136 22.22 -15.75 -9.31
N CYS A 137 22.54 -16.38 -10.45
CA CYS A 137 23.91 -16.68 -10.85
C CYS A 137 24.77 -15.40 -10.91
N ASP A 138 26.07 -15.54 -10.61
CA ASP A 138 27.06 -14.56 -11.05
C ASP A 138 27.11 -14.60 -12.59
N THR A 139 26.85 -13.47 -13.25
CA THR A 139 26.81 -13.36 -14.71
C THR A 139 28.11 -13.81 -15.40
N LYS A 140 29.25 -13.79 -14.69
CA LYS A 140 30.51 -14.33 -15.22
C LYS A 140 30.51 -15.86 -15.34
N ASN A 141 29.67 -16.54 -14.57
CA ASN A 141 29.46 -17.98 -14.69
C ASN A 141 28.42 -18.27 -15.79
N VAL A 142 28.92 -18.35 -17.02
CA VAL A 142 28.11 -18.53 -18.23
C VAL A 142 27.19 -19.75 -18.12
N ASP A 143 27.71 -20.91 -17.73
CA ASP A 143 26.95 -22.17 -17.69
C ASP A 143 25.84 -22.12 -16.64
N ALA A 144 26.15 -21.64 -15.43
CA ALA A 144 25.14 -21.49 -14.38
C ALA A 144 24.01 -20.53 -14.80
N CYS A 145 24.33 -19.47 -15.53
CA CYS A 145 23.32 -18.56 -16.03
C CYS A 145 22.48 -19.15 -17.16
N VAL A 146 23.09 -19.88 -18.10
CA VAL A 146 22.37 -20.60 -19.16
C VAL A 146 21.39 -21.61 -18.55
N ASP A 147 21.81 -22.39 -17.55
CA ASP A 147 20.98 -23.37 -16.87
C ASP A 147 19.79 -22.72 -16.14
N GLN A 148 20.03 -21.64 -15.38
CA GLN A 148 18.94 -20.90 -14.74
C GLN A 148 17.98 -20.28 -15.76
N ILE A 149 18.50 -19.70 -16.86
CA ILE A 149 17.67 -19.12 -17.91
C ILE A 149 16.77 -20.18 -18.55
N LYS A 150 17.33 -21.34 -18.88
CA LYS A 150 16.59 -22.47 -19.45
C LYS A 150 15.50 -22.93 -18.50
N LYS A 151 15.83 -23.17 -17.23
CA LYS A 151 14.86 -23.58 -16.20
C LYS A 151 13.72 -22.57 -16.06
N CYS A 152 14.03 -21.27 -15.97
CA CYS A 152 13.01 -20.23 -15.86
C CYS A 152 12.14 -20.11 -17.12
N LYS A 153 12.72 -20.26 -18.31
CA LYS A 153 11.97 -20.33 -19.58
C LYS A 153 11.00 -21.51 -19.59
N ASP A 154 11.47 -22.69 -19.23
CA ASP A 154 10.67 -23.92 -19.24
C ASP A 154 9.53 -23.86 -18.21
N LEU A 155 9.73 -23.11 -17.12
CA LEU A 155 8.70 -22.79 -16.14
C LEU A 155 7.83 -21.58 -16.55
N GLY A 156 7.97 -21.04 -17.76
CA GLY A 156 7.06 -20.06 -18.36
C GLY A 156 7.37 -18.60 -18.08
N ALA A 157 8.66 -18.23 -17.88
CA ALA A 157 9.08 -16.84 -17.96
C ALA A 157 9.00 -16.32 -19.41
N ASP A 158 8.50 -15.10 -19.59
CA ASP A 158 8.47 -14.41 -20.89
C ASP A 158 9.72 -13.55 -21.11
N LEU A 159 10.33 -13.03 -20.03
CA LEU A 159 11.61 -12.32 -20.07
C LEU A 159 12.46 -12.67 -18.86
N ILE A 160 13.79 -12.67 -19.04
CA ILE A 160 14.73 -12.94 -17.94
C ILE A 160 15.73 -11.79 -17.81
N ARG A 161 15.89 -11.31 -16.59
CA ARG A 161 16.81 -10.23 -16.26
C ARG A 161 18.13 -10.77 -15.69
N LEU A 162 19.24 -10.18 -16.09
CA LEU A 162 20.58 -10.46 -15.57
C LEU A 162 21.21 -9.19 -14.99
N THR A 163 21.99 -9.36 -13.93
CA THR A 163 22.85 -8.30 -13.41
C THR A 163 24.01 -8.06 -14.37
N VAL A 164 24.25 -6.82 -14.78
CA VAL A 164 25.46 -6.46 -15.54
C VAL A 164 26.02 -5.18 -14.91
N GLN A 165 27.19 -5.27 -14.28
CA GLN A 165 27.76 -4.15 -13.51
C GLN A 165 29.12 -3.69 -14.05
N GLY A 166 29.89 -4.59 -14.65
CA GLY A 166 31.19 -4.31 -15.24
C GLY A 166 31.34 -4.89 -16.64
N VAL A 167 32.56 -4.72 -17.16
CA VAL A 167 32.96 -5.16 -18.51
C VAL A 167 32.91 -6.69 -18.61
N GLN A 168 33.40 -7.40 -17.57
CA GLN A 168 33.43 -8.85 -17.54
C GLN A 168 32.03 -9.47 -17.61
N GLU A 169 31.05 -8.93 -16.87
CA GLU A 169 29.67 -9.41 -16.97
C GLU A 169 29.07 -9.12 -18.36
N ALA A 170 29.42 -7.97 -18.97
CA ALA A 170 28.95 -7.65 -20.31
C ALA A 170 29.54 -8.59 -21.37
N GLU A 171 30.84 -8.90 -21.28
CA GLU A 171 31.53 -9.88 -22.13
C GLU A 171 30.96 -11.30 -21.94
N ALA A 172 30.80 -11.75 -20.69
CA ALA A 172 30.20 -13.05 -20.40
C ALA A 172 28.77 -13.17 -20.96
N SER A 173 28.03 -12.06 -21.00
CA SER A 173 26.67 -12.04 -21.57
C SER A 173 26.63 -12.37 -23.06
N TYR A 174 27.70 -12.07 -23.84
CA TYR A 174 27.79 -12.50 -25.24
C TYR A 174 27.80 -14.03 -25.32
N HIS A 175 28.64 -14.69 -24.52
CA HIS A 175 28.72 -16.15 -24.47
C HIS A 175 27.43 -16.78 -23.94
N ILE A 176 26.77 -16.17 -22.97
CA ILE A 176 25.44 -16.61 -22.51
C ILE A 176 24.44 -16.58 -23.67
N LYS A 177 24.35 -15.46 -24.40
CA LYS A 177 23.42 -15.33 -25.53
C LYS A 177 23.76 -16.31 -26.65
N GLU A 178 25.03 -16.47 -26.98
CA GLU A 178 25.53 -17.42 -27.98
C GLU A 178 25.14 -18.86 -27.63
N LYS A 179 25.42 -19.32 -26.41
CA LYS A 179 25.05 -20.68 -25.97
C LYS A 179 23.54 -20.90 -25.98
N LEU A 180 22.75 -19.91 -25.59
CA LEU A 180 21.28 -19.99 -25.65
C LEU A 180 20.80 -20.13 -27.11
N LEU A 181 21.34 -19.31 -28.02
CA LEU A 181 20.97 -19.36 -29.43
C LEU A 181 21.41 -20.67 -30.09
N ALA A 182 22.59 -21.20 -29.76
CA ALA A 182 23.05 -22.52 -30.22
C ALA A 182 22.10 -23.66 -29.78
N GLN A 183 21.34 -23.45 -28.71
CA GLN A 183 20.31 -24.37 -28.22
C GLN A 183 18.89 -24.00 -28.68
N ASN A 184 18.73 -23.10 -29.65
CA ASN A 184 17.44 -22.56 -30.12
C ASN A 184 16.59 -21.89 -29.01
N ILE A 185 17.24 -21.33 -27.99
CA ILE A 185 16.58 -20.60 -26.91
C ILE A 185 16.63 -19.10 -27.23
N THR A 186 15.48 -18.53 -27.62
CA THR A 186 15.36 -17.12 -28.04
C THR A 186 14.68 -16.22 -27.01
N ILE A 187 14.61 -16.64 -25.74
CA ILE A 187 13.95 -15.84 -24.70
C ILE A 187 14.61 -14.45 -24.58
N PRO A 188 13.82 -13.36 -24.52
CA PRO A 188 14.38 -12.02 -24.41
C PRO A 188 15.14 -11.81 -23.09
N LEU A 189 16.35 -11.28 -23.20
CA LEU A 189 17.20 -10.96 -22.06
C LEU A 189 17.15 -9.47 -21.73
N VAL A 190 17.15 -9.16 -20.44
CA VAL A 190 17.14 -7.78 -19.92
C VAL A 190 18.41 -7.51 -19.11
N ALA A 191 19.18 -6.48 -19.46
CA ALA A 191 20.34 -6.05 -18.68
C ALA A 191 19.91 -5.14 -17.53
N ASP A 192 20.33 -5.46 -16.29
CA ASP A 192 20.11 -4.62 -15.10
C ASP A 192 21.38 -3.81 -14.80
N ILE A 193 21.46 -2.62 -15.41
CA ILE A 193 22.61 -1.72 -15.31
C ILE A 193 22.44 -0.75 -14.15
N HIS A 194 23.52 -0.50 -13.42
CA HIS A 194 23.60 0.54 -12.40
C HIS A 194 24.91 1.33 -12.57
N PHE A 195 24.91 2.64 -12.34
CA PHE A 195 26.09 3.52 -12.21
C PHE A 195 27.05 3.69 -13.40
N ASN A 196 26.88 2.99 -14.54
CA ASN A 196 27.86 3.03 -15.62
C ASN A 196 27.25 3.10 -17.03
N PRO A 197 27.23 4.29 -17.65
CA PRO A 197 26.78 4.48 -19.04
C PRO A 197 27.61 3.73 -20.09
N LYS A 198 28.89 3.42 -19.83
CA LYS A 198 29.71 2.64 -20.77
C LYS A 198 29.21 1.20 -20.85
N ILE A 199 28.85 0.61 -19.71
CA ILE A 199 28.37 -0.78 -19.65
C ILE A 199 26.97 -0.90 -20.26
N SER A 200 26.10 0.12 -20.13
CA SER A 200 24.79 0.10 -20.80
C SER A 200 24.94 0.06 -22.32
N LEU A 201 25.91 0.78 -22.88
CA LEU A 201 26.21 0.74 -24.31
C LEU A 201 26.70 -0.65 -24.74
N MET A 202 27.60 -1.28 -23.99
CA MET A 202 28.07 -2.65 -24.30
C MET A 202 26.92 -3.66 -24.20
N ALA A 203 26.09 -3.55 -23.16
CA ALA A 203 24.95 -4.44 -22.97
C ALA A 203 23.91 -4.32 -24.11
N ALA A 204 23.74 -3.14 -24.72
CA ALA A 204 22.79 -2.94 -25.83
C ALA A 204 23.09 -3.79 -27.07
N ASP A 205 24.34 -4.24 -27.25
CA ASP A 205 24.72 -5.12 -28.35
C ASP A 205 24.15 -6.55 -28.18
N VAL A 206 24.04 -7.01 -26.93
CA VAL A 206 23.65 -8.39 -26.59
C VAL A 206 22.18 -8.51 -26.17
N PHE A 207 21.72 -7.57 -25.34
CA PHE A 207 20.44 -7.67 -24.65
C PHE A 207 19.30 -7.05 -25.46
N ASP A 208 18.11 -7.61 -25.29
CA ASP A 208 16.89 -7.17 -25.97
C ASP A 208 16.26 -5.93 -25.31
N LYS A 209 16.53 -5.74 -24.01
CA LYS A 209 16.09 -4.57 -23.23
C LYS A 209 17.15 -4.14 -22.22
N ILE A 210 17.33 -2.82 -22.07
CA ILE A 210 18.22 -2.24 -21.06
C ILE A 210 17.39 -1.59 -19.95
N ARG A 211 17.58 -2.02 -18.69
CA ARG A 211 17.02 -1.32 -17.54
C ARG A 211 17.99 -0.25 -17.08
N VAL A 212 17.48 0.98 -16.98
CA VAL A 212 18.16 2.13 -16.40
C VAL A 212 17.43 2.58 -15.14
N ASN A 213 18.19 2.96 -14.11
CA ASN A 213 17.66 3.56 -12.89
C ASN A 213 18.03 5.05 -12.85
N PRO A 214 17.06 5.96 -13.02
CA PRO A 214 17.32 7.40 -13.06
C PRO A 214 18.15 7.93 -11.90
N GLY A 215 17.89 7.45 -10.69
CA GLY A 215 18.50 8.01 -9.49
C GLY A 215 19.96 7.64 -9.30
N ASN A 216 20.52 6.75 -10.13
CA ASN A 216 21.91 6.36 -10.04
C ASN A 216 22.64 6.07 -11.35
N TYR A 217 21.99 6.26 -12.51
CA TYR A 217 22.62 6.05 -13.82
C TYR A 217 23.81 6.99 -14.05
N VAL A 218 23.69 8.24 -13.58
CA VAL A 218 24.61 9.34 -13.88
C VAL A 218 25.41 9.79 -12.65
N ASP A 219 24.78 9.80 -11.48
CA ASP A 219 25.35 10.39 -10.25
C ASP A 219 26.37 9.49 -9.51
N GLY A 220 26.68 8.29 -10.04
CA GLY A 220 27.50 7.30 -9.35
C GLY A 220 26.86 6.82 -8.03
N ARG A 221 27.64 6.14 -7.17
CA ARG A 221 27.14 5.63 -5.88
C ARG A 221 26.59 6.78 -5.01
N LYS A 222 25.45 6.57 -4.34
CA LYS A 222 24.86 7.54 -3.41
C LYS A 222 25.91 8.02 -2.41
N LYS A 223 26.32 9.27 -2.54
CA LYS A 223 26.96 10.05 -1.49
C LYS A 223 25.85 10.94 -0.93
N TRP A 224 25.65 10.95 0.39
CA TRP A 224 24.77 11.94 1.03
C TRP A 224 25.44 13.30 0.88
N ILE A 225 25.22 13.95 -0.27
CA ILE A 225 25.82 15.24 -0.62
C ILE A 225 24.93 16.33 -0.05
N ASP A 226 25.52 17.26 0.70
CA ASP A 226 24.86 18.42 1.33
C ASP A 226 24.44 19.53 0.34
N LYS A 227 24.53 19.29 -0.97
CA LYS A 227 24.13 20.27 -1.99
C LYS A 227 22.60 20.29 -2.06
N VAL A 228 22.04 21.34 -1.48
CA VAL A 228 20.61 21.65 -1.58
C VAL A 228 20.37 22.33 -2.93
N TYR A 229 19.51 21.74 -3.76
CA TYR A 229 19.08 22.31 -5.04
C TYR A 229 17.86 23.18 -4.81
N LYS A 230 18.05 24.50 -4.95
CA LYS A 230 17.19 25.50 -4.34
C LYS A 230 16.23 26.19 -5.30
N THR A 231 16.56 26.24 -6.59
CA THR A 231 15.72 26.84 -7.62
C THR A 231 15.48 25.86 -8.76
N ARG A 232 14.50 26.16 -9.63
CA ARG A 232 14.21 25.31 -10.78
C ARG A 232 15.37 25.31 -11.77
N GLU A 233 16.04 26.44 -11.90
CA GLU A 233 17.20 26.64 -12.78
C GLU A 233 18.38 25.76 -12.32
N GLU A 234 18.74 25.79 -11.03
CA GLU A 234 19.79 24.92 -10.46
C GLU A 234 19.47 23.43 -10.61
N PHE A 235 18.19 23.07 -10.54
CA PHE A 235 17.73 21.70 -10.77
C PHE A 235 17.84 21.30 -12.24
N ASP A 236 17.50 22.21 -13.16
CA ASP A 236 17.50 21.97 -14.60
C ASP A 236 18.92 21.96 -15.20
N GLU A 237 19.89 22.68 -14.63
CA GLU A 237 21.31 22.58 -15.02
C GLU A 237 21.84 21.13 -14.97
N GLY A 238 21.38 20.34 -13.99
CA GLY A 238 21.74 18.93 -13.85
C GLY A 238 21.26 18.05 -15.01
N LYS A 239 20.27 18.50 -15.81
CA LYS A 239 19.73 17.73 -16.93
C LYS A 239 20.69 17.64 -18.11
N LEU A 240 21.53 18.66 -18.34
CA LEU A 240 22.51 18.65 -19.42
C LEU A 240 23.50 17.47 -19.27
N PHE A 241 23.93 17.21 -18.04
CA PHE A 241 24.81 16.08 -17.76
C PHE A 241 24.10 14.72 -17.97
N ILE A 242 22.83 14.62 -17.59
CA ILE A 242 22.01 13.42 -17.87
C ILE A 242 21.89 13.20 -19.37
N GLN A 243 21.62 14.26 -20.13
CA GLN A 243 21.52 14.23 -21.58
C GLN A 243 22.82 13.72 -22.21
N GLU A 244 23.97 14.28 -21.85
CA GLU A 244 25.29 13.88 -22.36
C GLU A 244 25.55 12.38 -22.17
N LYS A 245 25.15 11.80 -21.02
CA LYS A 245 25.42 10.39 -20.70
C LYS A 245 24.33 9.42 -21.15
N PHE A 246 23.10 9.87 -21.34
CA PHE A 246 21.96 9.00 -21.63
C PHE A 246 21.57 8.97 -23.12
N VAL A 247 21.70 10.09 -23.84
CA VAL A 247 21.38 10.15 -25.28
C VAL A 247 22.15 9.13 -26.12
N PRO A 248 23.45 8.87 -25.89
CA PRO A 248 24.17 7.83 -26.64
C PRO A 248 23.53 6.43 -26.51
N LEU A 249 22.97 6.11 -25.34
CA LEU A 249 22.25 4.84 -25.15
C LEU A 249 20.93 4.84 -25.92
N ILE A 250 20.20 5.97 -25.93
CA ILE A 250 18.96 6.12 -26.69
C ILE A 250 19.22 5.87 -28.17
N GLU A 251 20.21 6.54 -28.76
CA GLU A 251 20.57 6.42 -30.17
C GLU A 251 20.99 4.99 -30.53
N LYS A 252 21.81 4.36 -29.68
CA LYS A 252 22.23 2.97 -29.87
C LYS A 252 21.04 2.00 -29.79
N CYS A 253 20.18 2.14 -28.79
CA CYS A 253 18.98 1.31 -28.66
C CYS A 253 18.02 1.53 -29.83
N LYS A 254 17.90 2.75 -30.35
CA LYS A 254 17.10 3.07 -31.54
C LYS A 254 17.62 2.32 -32.77
N ARG A 255 18.93 2.39 -33.03
CA ARG A 255 19.58 1.70 -34.16
C ARG A 255 19.46 0.18 -34.08
N LEU A 256 19.57 -0.37 -32.88
CA LEU A 256 19.52 -1.83 -32.64
C LEU A 256 18.11 -2.36 -32.35
N ASN A 257 17.08 -1.51 -32.43
CA ASN A 257 15.70 -1.81 -32.07
C ASN A 257 15.57 -2.49 -30.68
N ARG A 258 16.27 -1.94 -29.68
CA ARG A 258 16.19 -2.38 -28.28
C ARG A 258 15.18 -1.53 -27.52
N ALA A 259 14.62 -2.11 -26.46
CA ALA A 259 13.80 -1.37 -25.52
C ALA A 259 14.62 -0.80 -24.36
N ILE A 260 14.16 0.31 -23.79
CA ILE A 260 14.70 0.86 -22.54
C ILE A 260 13.60 0.79 -21.48
N ARG A 261 13.94 0.28 -20.30
CA ARG A 261 13.11 0.42 -19.11
C ARG A 261 13.68 1.50 -18.20
N ILE A 262 12.94 2.59 -18.02
CA ILE A 262 13.21 3.61 -16.99
C ILE A 262 12.55 3.13 -15.70
N GLY A 263 13.38 2.67 -14.76
CA GLY A 263 12.91 2.05 -13.52
C GLY A 263 13.37 2.77 -12.26
N THR A 264 12.50 3.62 -11.73
CA THR A 264 12.73 4.34 -10.47
C THR A 264 12.41 3.45 -9.28
N ASN A 265 13.34 3.38 -8.33
CA ASN A 265 13.13 2.76 -7.02
C ASN A 265 13.08 3.86 -5.95
N HIS A 266 12.13 3.79 -5.02
CA HIS A 266 11.97 4.74 -3.91
C HIS A 266 13.30 4.94 -3.15
N GLY A 267 13.94 3.85 -2.75
CA GLY A 267 15.20 3.88 -2.01
C GLY A 267 16.38 4.48 -2.79
N SER A 268 16.32 4.62 -4.11
CA SER A 268 17.46 5.04 -4.94
C SER A 268 17.27 6.36 -5.69
N LEU A 269 16.35 7.24 -5.28
CA LEU A 269 16.22 8.57 -5.89
C LEU A 269 17.53 9.37 -5.80
N SER A 270 17.84 10.15 -6.85
CA SER A 270 19.03 11.00 -6.88
C SER A 270 18.97 12.08 -5.81
N SER A 271 20.12 12.56 -5.36
CA SER A 271 20.20 13.65 -4.37
C SER A 271 19.49 14.91 -4.86
N ARG A 272 19.53 15.17 -6.17
CA ARG A 272 18.85 16.31 -6.82
C ARG A 272 17.33 16.20 -6.72
N VAL A 273 16.77 15.02 -7.03
CA VAL A 273 15.32 14.76 -6.90
C VAL A 273 14.90 14.77 -5.44
N LEU A 274 15.64 14.11 -4.56
CA LEU A 274 15.36 14.08 -3.12
C LEU A 274 15.38 15.48 -2.50
N SER A 275 16.33 16.33 -2.89
CA SER A 275 16.41 17.71 -2.41
C SER A 275 15.21 18.55 -2.88
N TYR A 276 14.80 18.39 -4.14
CA TYR A 276 13.82 19.28 -4.76
C TYR A 276 12.37 18.83 -4.52
N TYR A 277 12.06 17.56 -4.81
CA TYR A 277 10.72 16.97 -4.70
C TYR A 277 10.49 16.20 -3.39
N GLY A 278 11.57 15.85 -2.67
CA GLY A 278 11.48 14.99 -1.49
C GLY A 278 11.37 13.50 -1.84
N ASP A 279 11.44 12.67 -0.79
CA ASP A 279 11.22 11.22 -0.88
C ASP A 279 9.72 10.92 -0.95
N THR A 280 9.15 11.12 -2.14
CA THR A 280 7.70 11.11 -2.36
C THR A 280 7.33 10.39 -3.67
N PRO A 281 6.08 9.91 -3.83
CA PRO A 281 5.58 9.41 -5.11
C PRO A 281 5.81 10.41 -6.26
N LEU A 282 5.64 11.72 -6.00
CA LEU A 282 5.91 12.76 -7.00
C LEU A 282 7.39 12.78 -7.40
N GLY A 283 8.31 12.74 -6.44
CA GLY A 283 9.74 12.65 -6.72
C GLY A 283 10.11 11.44 -7.58
N MET A 284 9.50 10.28 -7.32
CA MET A 284 9.69 9.08 -8.14
C MET A 284 9.24 9.28 -9.59
N VAL A 285 8.06 9.87 -9.76
CA VAL A 285 7.45 10.12 -11.07
C VAL A 285 8.26 11.14 -11.87
N GLU A 286 8.62 12.26 -11.26
CA GLU A 286 9.42 13.31 -11.90
C GLU A 286 10.82 12.79 -12.29
N SER A 287 11.44 11.97 -11.44
CA SER A 287 12.72 11.33 -11.77
C SER A 287 12.66 10.43 -13.02
N ALA A 288 11.55 9.70 -13.21
CA ALA A 288 11.38 8.90 -14.42
C ALA A 288 11.14 9.78 -15.65
N PHE A 289 10.37 10.87 -15.50
CA PHE A 289 10.08 11.75 -16.62
C PHE A 289 11.32 12.47 -17.16
N GLU A 290 12.28 12.85 -16.31
CA GLU A 290 13.52 13.46 -16.79
C GLU A 290 14.25 12.60 -17.84
N PHE A 291 14.19 11.27 -17.69
CA PHE A 291 14.79 10.35 -18.65
C PHE A 291 13.86 10.09 -19.84
N SER A 292 12.55 10.00 -19.64
CA SER A 292 11.62 9.75 -20.75
C SER A 292 11.49 10.94 -21.68
N ASP A 293 11.55 12.15 -21.14
CA ASP A 293 11.50 13.39 -21.93
C ASP A 293 12.67 13.41 -22.94
N LEU A 294 13.87 12.99 -22.52
CA LEU A 294 15.01 12.81 -23.42
C LEU A 294 14.76 11.71 -24.47
N CYS A 295 14.09 10.61 -24.11
CA CYS A 295 13.72 9.57 -25.09
C CYS A 295 12.78 10.13 -26.16
N VAL A 296 11.73 10.85 -25.73
CA VAL A 296 10.73 11.45 -26.63
C VAL A 296 11.36 12.51 -27.53
N GLN A 297 12.19 13.39 -26.98
CA GLN A 297 12.93 14.40 -27.74
C GLN A 297 13.83 13.79 -28.82
N ASN A 298 14.34 12.58 -28.61
CA ASN A 298 15.16 11.83 -29.57
C ASN A 298 14.35 10.84 -30.44
N ASN A 299 13.02 10.97 -30.46
CA ASN A 299 12.09 10.11 -31.20
C ASN A 299 12.29 8.62 -30.90
N PHE A 300 12.46 8.28 -29.62
CA PHE A 300 12.59 6.90 -29.14
C PHE A 300 11.38 6.53 -28.27
N PHE A 301 10.62 5.53 -28.73
CA PHE A 301 9.34 5.14 -28.11
C PHE A 301 9.27 3.69 -27.66
N ASN A 302 10.36 2.92 -27.77
CA ASN A 302 10.47 1.57 -27.18
C ASN A 302 10.77 1.66 -25.68
N LEU A 303 9.87 2.33 -24.96
CA LEU A 303 10.06 2.73 -23.57
C LEU A 303 9.09 1.98 -22.65
N VAL A 304 9.59 1.59 -21.48
CA VAL A 304 8.81 0.95 -20.40
C VAL A 304 9.10 1.67 -19.09
N PHE A 305 8.09 1.94 -18.27
CA PHE A 305 8.30 2.48 -16.93
C PHE A 305 8.22 1.41 -15.83
N SER A 306 8.88 1.66 -14.70
CA SER A 306 8.53 1.02 -13.43
C SER A 306 8.76 1.96 -12.24
N MET A 307 7.87 1.90 -11.25
CA MET A 307 7.92 2.64 -9.99
C MET A 307 7.93 1.65 -8.82
N LYS A 308 9.10 1.25 -8.32
CA LYS A 308 9.15 0.24 -7.25
C LYS A 308 9.37 0.84 -5.87
N ALA A 309 8.65 0.33 -4.89
CA ALA A 309 8.85 0.59 -3.47
C ALA A 309 8.60 -0.70 -2.67
N SER A 310 9.16 -0.78 -1.46
CA SER A 310 8.91 -1.89 -0.52
C SER A 310 7.63 -1.70 0.27
N ASN A 311 7.16 -0.46 0.37
CA ASN A 311 5.84 -0.12 0.84
C ASN A 311 4.83 -0.17 -0.33
N ALA A 312 3.89 -1.11 -0.27
CA ALA A 312 2.86 -1.30 -1.30
C ALA A 312 2.03 -0.04 -1.53
N TYR A 313 1.72 0.73 -0.48
CA TYR A 313 0.99 2.00 -0.60
C TYR A 313 1.76 3.01 -1.46
N ILE A 314 3.05 3.24 -1.17
CA ILE A 314 3.90 4.17 -1.94
C ILE A 314 4.00 3.71 -3.40
N MET A 315 4.21 2.39 -3.62
CA MET A 315 4.27 1.81 -4.96
C MET A 315 2.99 2.10 -5.75
N ILE A 316 1.83 1.72 -5.21
CA ILE A 316 0.53 1.87 -5.89
C ILE A 316 0.26 3.34 -6.21
N GLN A 317 0.45 4.24 -5.24
CA GLN A 317 0.25 5.67 -5.46
C GLN A 317 1.21 6.24 -6.52
N SER A 318 2.46 5.75 -6.58
CA SER A 318 3.44 6.18 -7.59
C SER A 318 3.05 5.74 -9.00
N TYR A 319 2.54 4.52 -9.20
CA TYR A 319 2.04 4.09 -10.51
C TYR A 319 0.79 4.85 -10.94
N ARG A 320 -0.17 5.02 -10.03
CA ARG A 320 -1.39 5.79 -10.33
C ARG A 320 -1.04 7.23 -10.70
N LEU A 321 -0.15 7.87 -9.94
CA LEU A 321 0.34 9.22 -10.26
C LEU A 321 1.12 9.25 -11.58
N LEU A 322 1.96 8.26 -11.87
CA LEU A 322 2.67 8.16 -13.15
C LEU A 322 1.69 8.13 -14.33
N VAL A 323 0.68 7.25 -14.28
CA VAL A 323 -0.35 7.15 -15.33
C VAL A 323 -1.09 8.48 -15.47
N ALA A 324 -1.47 9.07 -14.35
CA ALA A 324 -2.26 10.29 -14.36
C ALA A 324 -1.47 11.51 -14.89
N ARG A 325 -0.18 11.59 -14.57
CA ARG A 325 0.74 12.57 -15.13
C ARG A 325 0.99 12.32 -16.61
N GLN A 326 1.08 11.06 -17.04
CA GLN A 326 1.18 10.72 -18.47
C GLN A 326 -0.03 11.30 -19.22
N TYR A 327 -1.27 11.06 -18.78
CA TYR A 327 -2.46 11.66 -19.42
C TYR A 327 -2.39 13.19 -19.51
N ASN A 328 -1.96 13.86 -18.44
CA ASN A 328 -1.91 15.32 -18.40
C ASN A 328 -0.81 15.93 -19.28
N ARG A 329 0.35 15.27 -19.39
CA ARG A 329 1.50 15.76 -20.18
C ARG A 329 1.40 15.46 -21.66
N MET A 330 0.45 14.64 -22.09
CA MET A 330 0.40 14.14 -23.45
C MET A 330 0.01 15.22 -24.46
N ILE A 331 0.96 15.55 -25.31
CA ILE A 331 0.71 15.92 -26.71
C ILE A 331 0.67 14.57 -27.46
N ASN A 332 -0.45 14.20 -28.11
CA ASN A 332 -0.65 12.98 -28.93
C ASN A 332 -1.06 11.64 -28.25
N GLY A 333 -1.48 11.61 -26.97
CA GLY A 333 -2.18 10.44 -26.41
C GLY A 333 -1.35 9.15 -26.18
N LEU A 334 -0.01 9.23 -26.10
CA LEU A 334 0.88 8.07 -25.94
C LEU A 334 1.12 7.66 -24.47
N LEU A 335 0.49 6.58 -24.00
CA LEU A 335 0.79 5.94 -22.71
C LEU A 335 1.87 4.87 -22.90
N PHE A 336 2.92 4.86 -22.07
CA PHE A 336 3.95 3.82 -22.17
C PHE A 336 3.66 2.60 -21.29
N PRO A 337 4.09 1.39 -21.69
CA PRO A 337 3.94 0.19 -20.88
C PRO A 337 4.54 0.27 -19.49
N LEU A 338 3.91 -0.43 -18.55
CA LEU A 338 4.24 -0.41 -17.14
C LEU A 338 4.70 -1.80 -16.67
N HIS A 339 5.94 -1.88 -16.20
CA HIS A 339 6.47 -3.03 -15.48
C HIS A 339 6.13 -2.88 -14.00
N LEU A 340 5.31 -3.77 -13.44
CA LEU A 340 4.96 -3.78 -12.03
C LEU A 340 5.87 -4.69 -11.21
N GLY A 341 6.02 -4.35 -9.93
CA GLY A 341 6.60 -5.25 -8.94
C GLY A 341 6.95 -4.51 -7.66
N VAL A 342 6.61 -5.12 -6.53
CA VAL A 342 7.08 -4.69 -5.21
C VAL A 342 8.58 -4.99 -5.14
N THR A 343 9.38 -4.06 -4.61
CA THR A 343 10.80 -4.33 -4.30
C THR A 343 10.89 -4.82 -2.88
N GLU A 344 11.83 -5.71 -2.58
CA GLU A 344 12.01 -6.24 -1.22
C GLU A 344 10.73 -6.83 -0.63
N ALA A 345 10.04 -7.66 -1.43
CA ALA A 345 8.76 -8.22 -1.01
C ALA A 345 8.90 -9.12 0.22
N GLY A 346 10.05 -9.77 0.36
CA GLY A 346 10.39 -10.64 1.47
C GLY A 346 10.37 -12.12 1.08
N PHE A 347 10.31 -12.98 2.09
CA PHE A 347 10.39 -14.43 1.98
C PHE A 347 9.02 -15.08 2.13
N GLY A 348 8.77 -16.19 1.42
CA GLY A 348 7.64 -17.07 1.71
C GLY A 348 6.28 -16.43 1.43
N ASP A 349 5.27 -16.80 2.23
CA ASP A 349 3.89 -16.38 2.01
C ASP A 349 3.68 -14.89 2.34
N ASN A 350 4.45 -14.34 3.29
CA ASN A 350 4.48 -12.90 3.55
C ASN A 350 4.87 -12.11 2.28
N GLY A 351 5.92 -12.54 1.57
CA GLY A 351 6.35 -11.89 0.32
C GLY A 351 5.36 -12.04 -0.83
N ARG A 352 4.65 -13.19 -0.88
CA ARG A 352 3.58 -13.44 -1.85
C ARG A 352 2.36 -12.55 -1.59
N ILE A 353 1.85 -12.49 -0.36
CA ILE A 353 0.73 -11.62 0.05
C ILE A 353 1.02 -10.15 -0.29
N LYS A 354 2.19 -9.65 0.10
CA LYS A 354 2.62 -8.27 -0.21
C LYS A 354 2.65 -8.00 -1.71
N SER A 355 3.13 -8.96 -2.49
CA SER A 355 3.19 -8.86 -3.95
C SER A 355 1.81 -8.92 -4.59
N TYR A 356 0.93 -9.80 -4.14
CA TYR A 356 -0.47 -9.89 -4.59
C TYR A 356 -1.22 -8.59 -4.28
N LEU A 357 -1.05 -8.03 -3.09
CA LEU A 357 -1.59 -6.72 -2.74
C LEU A 357 -1.08 -5.62 -3.68
N GLY A 358 0.25 -5.45 -3.77
CA GLY A 358 0.88 -4.36 -4.51
C GLY A 358 0.63 -4.41 -6.01
N ILE A 359 0.87 -5.56 -6.63
CA ILE A 359 0.72 -5.77 -8.08
C ILE A 359 -0.75 -5.92 -8.43
N GLY A 360 -1.49 -6.72 -7.66
CA GLY A 360 -2.88 -7.03 -7.90
C GLY A 360 -3.80 -5.81 -7.86
N SER A 361 -3.59 -4.89 -6.91
CA SER A 361 -4.38 -3.65 -6.84
C SER A 361 -4.28 -2.81 -8.12
N LEU A 362 -3.08 -2.74 -8.72
CA LEU A 362 -2.85 -1.99 -9.97
C LEU A 362 -3.43 -2.73 -11.17
N LEU A 363 -3.23 -4.05 -11.25
CA LEU A 363 -3.83 -4.86 -12.31
C LEU A 363 -5.35 -4.83 -12.25
N TYR A 364 -5.96 -4.75 -11.06
CA TYR A 364 -7.39 -4.58 -10.90
C TYR A 364 -7.88 -3.27 -11.55
N ASP A 365 -7.10 -2.19 -11.41
CA ASP A 365 -7.35 -0.89 -12.05
C ASP A 365 -6.98 -0.87 -13.56
N GLY A 366 -6.57 -2.00 -14.14
CA GLY A 366 -6.17 -2.11 -15.55
C GLY A 366 -4.75 -1.63 -15.84
N ILE A 367 -3.97 -1.32 -14.81
CA ILE A 367 -2.63 -0.75 -14.91
C ILE A 367 -1.61 -1.88 -14.82
N GLY A 368 -0.81 -2.12 -15.87
CA GLY A 368 0.30 -3.07 -15.86
C GLY A 368 0.36 -3.93 -17.12
N ASP A 369 1.56 -4.00 -17.70
CA ASP A 369 1.82 -4.72 -18.96
C ASP A 369 2.78 -5.89 -18.78
N THR A 370 3.53 -5.87 -17.69
CA THR A 370 4.44 -6.93 -17.31
C THR A 370 4.70 -6.90 -15.82
N ILE A 371 4.94 -8.05 -15.20
CA ILE A 371 5.07 -8.18 -13.75
C ILE A 371 6.31 -8.99 -13.35
N ARG A 372 6.83 -8.70 -12.15
CA ARG A 372 7.80 -9.53 -11.44
C ARG A 372 7.53 -9.45 -9.94
N MET A 373 7.46 -10.59 -9.27
CA MET A 373 7.41 -10.70 -7.81
C MET A 373 8.82 -10.86 -7.25
N SER A 374 9.36 -9.83 -6.59
CA SER A 374 10.76 -9.82 -6.14
C SER A 374 10.91 -10.54 -4.80
N LEU A 375 10.93 -11.88 -4.83
CA LEU A 375 11.02 -12.73 -3.63
C LEU A 375 12.48 -12.96 -3.21
N THR A 376 12.73 -13.13 -1.92
CA THR A 376 14.02 -13.60 -1.38
C THR A 376 14.13 -15.13 -1.50
N GLU A 377 13.87 -15.66 -2.68
CA GLU A 377 13.87 -17.10 -3.00
C GLU A 377 14.60 -17.30 -4.34
N ASP A 378 14.60 -18.52 -4.86
CA ASP A 378 15.15 -18.80 -6.20
C ASP A 378 14.29 -18.17 -7.31
N PRO A 379 14.88 -17.85 -8.48
CA PRO A 379 14.16 -17.15 -9.57
C PRO A 379 12.86 -17.83 -9.99
N TRP A 380 12.84 -19.16 -10.04
CA TRP A 380 11.65 -19.92 -10.46
C TRP A 380 10.50 -19.86 -9.44
N GLU A 381 10.78 -19.59 -8.17
CA GLU A 381 9.74 -19.40 -7.13
C GLU A 381 8.95 -18.09 -7.35
N GLU A 382 9.48 -17.14 -8.14
CA GLU A 382 8.76 -15.91 -8.52
C GLU A 382 7.66 -16.16 -9.57
N LEU A 383 7.75 -17.24 -10.37
CA LEU A 383 6.94 -17.45 -11.57
C LEU A 383 5.53 -17.97 -11.28
N ILE A 384 5.40 -18.98 -10.40
CA ILE A 384 4.11 -19.58 -10.05
C ILE A 384 3.17 -18.52 -9.44
N PRO A 385 3.61 -17.74 -8.43
CA PRO A 385 2.80 -16.64 -7.89
C PRO A 385 2.32 -15.63 -8.94
N CYS A 386 3.17 -15.28 -9.92
CA CYS A 386 2.77 -14.39 -11.02
C CYS A 386 1.62 -14.98 -11.86
N LYS A 387 1.72 -16.28 -12.22
CA LYS A 387 0.67 -16.99 -12.96
C LYS A 387 -0.63 -17.07 -12.16
N THR A 388 -0.53 -17.37 -10.88
CA THR A 388 -1.68 -17.50 -9.98
C THR A 388 -2.40 -16.16 -9.82
N LEU A 389 -1.67 -15.05 -9.68
CA LEU A 389 -2.26 -13.71 -9.64
C LEU A 389 -3.02 -13.39 -10.94
N ILE A 390 -2.41 -13.59 -12.11
CA ILE A 390 -3.05 -13.34 -13.41
C ILE A 390 -4.29 -14.22 -13.59
N LYS A 391 -4.22 -15.50 -13.21
CA LYS A 391 -5.34 -16.44 -13.27
C LYS A 391 -6.50 -15.99 -12.38
N ASN A 392 -6.25 -15.67 -11.13
CA ASN A 392 -7.29 -15.24 -10.18
C ASN A 392 -7.89 -13.89 -10.57
N LEU A 393 -7.09 -12.95 -11.09
CA LEU A 393 -7.62 -11.71 -11.63
C LEU A 393 -8.72 -11.97 -12.67
N LYS A 394 -8.63 -13.01 -13.52
CA LYS A 394 -9.68 -13.34 -14.50
C LYS A 394 -11.03 -13.75 -13.89
N LYS A 395 -11.06 -14.14 -12.60
CA LYS A 395 -12.29 -14.50 -11.89
C LYS A 395 -13.10 -13.28 -11.41
N ARG A 396 -12.50 -12.07 -11.46
CA ARG A 396 -13.16 -10.81 -11.08
C ARG A 396 -14.51 -10.64 -11.79
N VAL A 397 -15.51 -10.18 -11.05
CA VAL A 397 -16.87 -9.98 -11.56
C VAL A 397 -17.13 -8.49 -11.72
N PHE A 398 -17.71 -8.09 -12.86
CA PHE A 398 -18.19 -6.73 -13.13
C PHE A 398 -19.68 -6.76 -13.47
N TYR A 399 -20.41 -5.71 -13.09
CA TYR A 399 -21.81 -5.55 -13.47
C TYR A 399 -21.90 -4.96 -14.88
N ASP A 400 -22.84 -5.45 -15.69
CA ASP A 400 -23.19 -4.88 -16.99
C ASP A 400 -24.57 -4.20 -16.95
N ASP A 401 -24.71 -3.12 -17.70
CA ASP A 401 -25.92 -2.31 -17.85
C ASP A 401 -26.62 -2.59 -19.20
N HIS A 402 -25.93 -3.21 -20.15
CA HIS A 402 -26.45 -3.45 -21.50
C HIS A 402 -26.06 -4.85 -22.00
N ALA A 403 -26.96 -5.81 -21.80
CA ALA A 403 -26.87 -7.08 -22.51
C ALA A 403 -27.22 -6.85 -23.99
N GLU A 404 -26.25 -6.49 -24.81
CA GLU A 404 -26.26 -6.74 -26.26
C GLU A 404 -24.82 -6.74 -26.82
N GLY A 405 -24.29 -7.95 -27.06
CA GLY A 405 -23.30 -8.26 -28.09
C GLY A 405 -21.87 -7.68 -27.97
N GLY A 406 -20.95 -8.46 -27.39
CA GLY A 406 -19.50 -8.33 -27.65
C GLY A 406 -18.60 -9.09 -26.66
N GLU A 407 -18.05 -10.24 -27.08
CA GLU A 407 -16.99 -11.02 -26.39
C GLU A 407 -15.69 -10.20 -26.20
N LYS A 408 -14.76 -10.38 -25.22
CA LYS A 408 -14.33 -11.45 -24.30
C LYS A 408 -13.46 -10.82 -23.16
N ASP A 409 -13.21 -11.57 -22.07
CA ASP A 409 -12.36 -11.26 -20.88
C ASP A 409 -12.99 -10.63 -19.61
N GLY A 410 -14.18 -11.12 -19.25
CA GLY A 410 -14.74 -11.07 -17.88
C GLY A 410 -16.03 -11.90 -17.85
N GLN A 411 -16.26 -12.74 -16.84
CA GLN A 411 -17.55 -13.43 -16.72
C GLN A 411 -18.62 -12.40 -16.40
N VAL A 412 -19.50 -12.14 -17.36
CA VAL A 412 -20.69 -11.29 -17.20
C VAL A 412 -21.77 -12.18 -16.59
N PHE A 413 -22.25 -11.82 -15.40
CA PHE A 413 -23.43 -12.46 -14.80
C PHE A 413 -24.66 -11.62 -15.11
N SER A 414 -25.73 -12.25 -15.58
CA SER A 414 -27.06 -11.65 -15.59
C SER A 414 -27.49 -11.30 -14.17
N SER A 415 -28.04 -10.10 -13.96
CA SER A 415 -28.64 -9.71 -12.67
C SER A 415 -29.57 -10.82 -12.16
N PRO A 416 -29.48 -11.24 -10.89
CA PRO A 416 -30.41 -12.21 -10.31
C PRO A 416 -31.83 -11.64 -10.44
N SER A 417 -32.70 -12.40 -11.09
CA SER A 417 -34.11 -12.10 -11.31
C SER A 417 -34.80 -11.67 -10.00
N GLY A 418 -35.17 -10.39 -9.92
CA GLY A 418 -35.86 -9.80 -8.78
C GLY A 418 -36.04 -8.30 -8.96
N ASP A 419 -37.17 -7.94 -9.59
CA ASP A 419 -37.77 -6.60 -9.69
C ASP A 419 -37.10 -5.55 -10.60
N ASN A 420 -37.79 -5.22 -11.70
CA ASN A 420 -37.34 -4.37 -12.81
C ASN A 420 -37.52 -2.86 -12.54
N SER A 421 -37.52 -2.40 -11.28
CA SER A 421 -37.74 -0.97 -10.96
C SER A 421 -36.54 -0.21 -10.37
N SER A 422 -35.33 -0.80 -10.34
CA SER A 422 -34.12 -0.16 -9.79
C SER A 422 -32.96 0.02 -10.79
N SER A 423 -33.20 -0.21 -12.09
CA SER A 423 -32.18 -0.22 -13.16
C SER A 423 -31.42 1.11 -13.36
N LYS A 424 -31.82 2.21 -12.72
CA LYS A 424 -31.10 3.49 -12.79
C LYS A 424 -29.88 3.58 -11.87
N LEU A 425 -29.79 2.79 -10.80
CA LEU A 425 -28.67 2.86 -9.84
C LEU A 425 -27.47 1.99 -10.22
N LEU A 426 -27.68 1.04 -11.14
CA LEU A 426 -26.60 0.30 -11.77
C LEU A 426 -25.99 1.09 -12.92
N ASN A 427 -26.61 2.16 -13.42
CA ASN A 427 -26.07 2.93 -14.53
C ASN A 427 -24.70 3.54 -14.16
N PHE A 428 -23.64 2.81 -14.49
CA PHE A 428 -22.25 3.06 -14.12
C PHE A 428 -21.63 4.12 -15.06
N GLU A 429 -22.42 5.10 -15.49
CA GLU A 429 -21.97 6.24 -16.28
C GLU A 429 -20.81 6.96 -15.56
N GLU A 430 -19.82 7.36 -16.35
CA GLU A 430 -18.39 7.27 -16.02
C GLU A 430 -17.92 8.40 -15.08
N HIS A 431 -17.31 8.04 -13.93
CA HIS A 431 -16.56 8.97 -13.09
C HIS A 431 -15.20 8.38 -12.74
N PHE A 432 -14.13 9.12 -13.07
CA PHE A 432 -12.78 8.81 -12.62
C PHE A 432 -12.71 8.89 -11.10
N ARG A 433 -12.07 7.91 -10.46
CA ARG A 433 -11.80 8.03 -9.04
C ARG A 433 -10.81 9.16 -8.84
N ASN A 434 -11.22 10.16 -8.07
CA ASN A 434 -10.32 11.19 -7.61
C ASN A 434 -9.40 10.64 -6.51
N PHE A 435 -8.23 10.15 -6.90
CA PHE A 435 -7.25 9.62 -5.95
C PHE A 435 -6.69 10.69 -4.99
N ASN A 436 -6.81 11.98 -5.32
CA ASN A 436 -6.42 13.08 -4.43
C ASN A 436 -7.37 13.28 -3.24
N LYS A 437 -8.56 12.65 -3.24
CA LYS A 437 -9.56 12.78 -2.17
C LYS A 437 -9.72 11.52 -1.31
N ILE A 438 -8.87 10.52 -1.48
CA ILE A 438 -8.91 9.31 -0.65
C ILE A 438 -8.42 9.67 0.75
N THR A 439 -9.31 9.63 1.73
CA THR A 439 -8.99 9.93 3.13
C THR A 439 -9.43 8.78 4.03
N LYS A 440 -8.58 8.42 5.01
CA LYS A 440 -8.95 7.45 6.03
C LYS A 440 -9.99 8.08 6.95
N ARG A 441 -11.13 7.42 7.13
CA ARG A 441 -12.09 7.78 8.17
C ARG A 441 -11.49 7.49 9.54
N LYS A 442 -11.75 8.35 10.53
CA LYS A 442 -11.34 8.05 11.92
C LYS A 442 -12.22 6.90 12.43
N VAL A 443 -11.59 5.81 12.90
CA VAL A 443 -12.34 4.71 13.50
C VAL A 443 -12.89 5.17 14.84
N GLU A 444 -14.22 5.16 14.96
CA GLU A 444 -14.91 5.37 16.22
C GLU A 444 -15.04 4.03 16.95
N LYS A 445 -14.62 3.96 18.22
CA LYS A 445 -14.63 2.69 19.00
C LYS A 445 -16.03 2.11 19.22
N ARG A 446 -17.11 2.87 18.95
CA ARG A 446 -18.54 2.48 19.03
C ARG A 446 -18.82 1.53 20.19
N GLU A 447 -18.92 2.11 21.39
CA GLU A 447 -19.13 1.38 22.66
C GLU A 447 -18.01 0.38 23.06
N GLY A 448 -16.81 0.56 22.50
CA GLY A 448 -15.66 -0.31 22.77
C GLY A 448 -15.68 -1.62 21.98
N VAL A 449 -16.55 -1.72 20.96
CA VAL A 449 -16.63 -2.88 20.07
C VAL A 449 -15.51 -2.87 19.04
N LEU A 450 -15.28 -1.71 18.42
CA LEU A 450 -14.28 -1.55 17.37
C LEU A 450 -12.92 -1.15 17.93
N HIS A 451 -11.87 -1.67 17.31
CA HIS A 451 -10.49 -1.31 17.64
C HIS A 451 -10.12 0.03 16.99
N GLU A 452 -9.40 0.90 17.70
CA GLU A 452 -9.07 2.26 17.24
C GLU A 452 -8.18 2.33 15.99
N GLU A 453 -7.30 1.36 15.81
CA GLU A 453 -6.46 1.26 14.61
C GLU A 453 -7.22 0.60 13.44
N PHE A 454 -7.66 -0.64 13.67
CA PHE A 454 -8.40 -1.48 12.74
C PHE A 454 -8.94 -2.73 13.44
N THR A 455 -10.21 -3.09 13.24
CA THR A 455 -10.86 -4.23 13.91
C THR A 455 -10.52 -5.55 13.23
N ILE A 456 -10.15 -6.58 14.01
CA ILE A 456 -9.92 -7.94 13.51
C ILE A 456 -11.08 -8.82 13.91
N GLY A 457 -11.65 -9.56 12.97
CA GLY A 457 -12.59 -10.62 13.31
C GLY A 457 -12.29 -11.97 12.67
N ASN A 458 -12.82 -13.00 13.30
CA ASN A 458 -12.69 -14.39 12.86
C ASN A 458 -14.05 -15.09 12.90
N VAL A 459 -14.25 -16.02 11.97
CA VAL A 459 -15.43 -16.90 11.97
C VAL A 459 -15.04 -18.24 12.56
N VAL A 460 -15.83 -18.74 13.50
CA VAL A 460 -15.60 -20.04 14.15
C VAL A 460 -16.80 -20.96 14.00
N THR A 461 -16.49 -22.24 13.98
CA THR A 461 -17.45 -23.34 14.06
C THR A 461 -17.56 -23.82 15.51
N GLU A 462 -18.63 -24.56 15.81
CA GLU A 462 -18.80 -25.20 17.12
C GLU A 462 -17.63 -26.12 17.46
N LYS A 463 -17.19 -26.94 16.50
CA LYS A 463 -16.08 -27.87 16.66
C LYS A 463 -14.77 -27.19 17.05
N GLU A 464 -14.51 -25.99 16.49
CA GLU A 464 -13.33 -25.20 16.85
C GLU A 464 -13.44 -24.62 18.26
N LEU A 465 -14.66 -24.35 18.77
CA LEU A 465 -14.88 -23.89 20.14
C LEU A 465 -14.75 -25.00 21.21
N GLU A 466 -14.87 -26.27 20.82
CA GLU A 466 -14.70 -27.39 21.74
C GLU A 466 -13.23 -27.54 22.20
N ASP A 467 -12.27 -27.15 21.37
CA ASP A 467 -10.85 -27.10 21.73
C ASP A 467 -10.44 -25.70 22.20
N SER A 468 -10.74 -25.41 23.47
CA SER A 468 -10.52 -24.10 24.08
C SER A 468 -9.05 -23.65 24.04
N LEU A 469 -8.09 -24.54 24.24
CA LEU A 469 -6.67 -24.17 24.24
C LEU A 469 -6.20 -23.80 22.83
N GLN A 470 -6.57 -24.60 21.82
CA GLN A 470 -6.19 -24.33 20.44
C GLN A 470 -6.85 -23.05 19.91
N ILE A 471 -8.14 -22.83 20.22
CA ILE A 471 -8.84 -21.64 19.71
C ILE A 471 -8.32 -20.34 20.32
N PHE A 472 -7.91 -20.32 21.59
CA PHE A 472 -7.33 -19.12 22.19
C PHE A 472 -6.02 -18.73 21.49
N LYS A 473 -5.20 -19.73 21.14
CA LYS A 473 -3.96 -19.54 20.38
C LYS A 473 -4.25 -19.07 18.95
N ASP A 474 -5.19 -19.69 18.26
CA ASP A 474 -5.54 -19.37 16.86
C ASP A 474 -6.14 -17.97 16.71
N LEU A 475 -6.82 -17.48 17.75
CA LEU A 475 -7.35 -16.12 17.85
C LEU A 475 -6.30 -15.08 18.31
N ASN A 476 -5.06 -15.51 18.55
CA ASN A 476 -3.93 -14.72 19.04
C ASN A 476 -4.23 -13.97 20.35
N LEU A 477 -4.93 -14.62 21.28
CA LEU A 477 -5.15 -14.08 22.62
C LEU A 477 -3.92 -14.29 23.51
N GLU A 478 -3.66 -13.31 24.37
CA GLU A 478 -2.61 -13.38 25.38
C GLU A 478 -3.17 -13.92 26.69
N VAL A 479 -2.30 -14.46 27.54
CA VAL A 479 -2.66 -14.91 28.89
C VAL A 479 -1.91 -14.05 29.89
N ASP A 480 -2.61 -13.49 30.87
CA ASP A 480 -1.99 -12.70 31.93
C ASP A 480 -1.30 -13.60 32.98
N GLN A 481 -0.65 -12.97 33.97
CA GLN A 481 0.06 -13.67 35.04
C GLN A 481 -0.85 -14.56 35.90
N ASN A 482 -2.16 -14.32 35.87
CA ASN A 482 -3.16 -15.05 36.63
C ASN A 482 -3.86 -16.13 35.79
N GLY A 483 -3.45 -16.33 34.54
CA GLY A 483 -4.06 -17.30 33.63
C GLY A 483 -5.31 -16.81 32.91
N ASN A 484 -5.68 -15.53 33.03
CA ASN A 484 -6.86 -14.97 32.37
C ASN A 484 -6.53 -14.54 30.94
N LEU A 485 -7.52 -14.68 30.05
CA LEU A 485 -7.39 -14.24 28.67
C LEU A 485 -7.39 -12.71 28.59
N LYS A 486 -6.53 -12.18 27.73
CA LYS A 486 -6.42 -10.76 27.46
C LYS A 486 -6.23 -10.51 25.97
N LYS A 487 -6.83 -9.42 25.47
CA LYS A 487 -6.54 -8.90 24.13
C LYS A 487 -5.17 -8.23 24.10
N GLY A 488 -4.33 -8.73 23.20
CA GLY A 488 -3.11 -8.13 22.72
C GLY A 488 -3.30 -7.40 21.38
N VAL A 489 -2.18 -7.03 20.78
CA VAL A 489 -2.17 -6.25 19.52
C VAL A 489 -2.61 -7.10 18.32
N LYS A 490 -2.38 -8.42 18.35
CA LYS A 490 -2.74 -9.36 17.29
C LYS A 490 -4.10 -10.02 17.49
N SER A 491 -4.70 -9.81 18.66
CA SER A 491 -5.87 -10.56 19.08
C SER A 491 -7.09 -10.23 18.23
N THR A 492 -7.93 -11.24 18.08
CA THR A 492 -9.26 -11.09 17.50
C THR A 492 -10.11 -10.19 18.39
N ASP A 493 -10.77 -9.20 17.79
CA ASP A 493 -11.69 -8.29 18.46
C ASP A 493 -13.14 -8.82 18.41
N ILE A 494 -13.54 -9.40 17.27
CA ILE A 494 -14.90 -9.88 16.99
C ILE A 494 -14.89 -11.34 16.54
N LEU A 495 -15.75 -12.17 17.11
CA LEU A 495 -15.93 -13.57 16.76
C LEU A 495 -17.30 -13.76 16.13
N VAL A 496 -17.36 -14.23 14.89
CA VAL A 496 -18.63 -14.54 14.22
C VAL A 496 -19.07 -15.95 14.55
N ILE A 497 -20.30 -16.07 15.05
CA ILE A 497 -20.91 -17.32 15.46
C ILE A 497 -22.18 -17.51 14.64
N PRO A 498 -22.20 -18.46 13.69
CA PRO A 498 -23.34 -18.63 12.81
C PRO A 498 -24.66 -18.98 13.51
N LYS A 499 -24.60 -19.77 14.60
CA LYS A 499 -25.78 -20.17 15.38
C LYS A 499 -25.44 -20.21 16.86
N LEU A 500 -25.94 -19.23 17.63
CA LEU A 500 -25.60 -19.12 19.05
C LEU A 500 -26.39 -20.14 19.89
N GLY A 501 -27.68 -20.31 19.62
CA GLY A 501 -28.54 -21.24 20.36
C GLY A 501 -28.25 -22.73 20.15
N ALA A 502 -27.45 -23.08 19.13
CA ALA A 502 -27.09 -24.45 18.83
C ALA A 502 -25.85 -24.95 19.59
N LEU A 503 -25.16 -24.09 20.34
CA LEU A 503 -23.88 -24.42 20.97
C LEU A 503 -24.01 -25.38 22.16
N SER A 504 -23.16 -26.41 22.17
CA SER A 504 -22.94 -27.30 23.31
C SER A 504 -22.56 -26.55 24.59
N SER A 505 -22.74 -27.19 25.75
CA SER A 505 -22.35 -26.62 27.05
C SER A 505 -20.85 -26.30 27.11
N ARG A 506 -20.01 -27.14 26.50
CA ARG A 506 -18.56 -26.95 26.40
C ARG A 506 -18.22 -25.73 25.55
N SER A 507 -18.82 -25.60 24.37
CA SER A 507 -18.59 -24.45 23.48
C SER A 507 -19.08 -23.14 24.10
N ARG A 508 -20.21 -23.17 24.83
CA ARG A 508 -20.69 -22.02 25.61
C ARG A 508 -19.72 -21.60 26.73
N ALA A 509 -19.10 -22.56 27.43
CA ALA A 509 -18.10 -22.26 28.44
C ALA A 509 -16.84 -21.63 27.83
N THR A 510 -16.36 -22.12 26.69
CA THR A 510 -15.27 -21.48 25.92
C THR A 510 -15.64 -20.06 25.54
N LEU A 511 -16.88 -19.84 25.09
CA LEU A 511 -17.38 -18.53 24.71
C LEU A 511 -17.43 -17.53 25.87
N GLY A 512 -17.84 -18.00 27.05
CA GLY A 512 -17.82 -17.22 28.29
C GLY A 512 -16.43 -16.67 28.58
N LYS A 513 -15.39 -17.52 28.51
CA LYS A 513 -13.99 -17.10 28.70
C LYS A 513 -13.52 -16.08 27.66
N LEU A 514 -13.91 -16.25 26.40
CA LEU A 514 -13.60 -15.29 25.33
C LEU A 514 -14.25 -13.93 25.58
N ALA A 515 -15.52 -13.92 26.01
CA ALA A 515 -16.25 -12.70 26.36
C ALA A 515 -15.65 -11.99 27.58
N GLU A 516 -15.26 -12.73 28.62
CA GLU A 516 -14.52 -12.21 29.78
C GLU A 516 -13.17 -11.58 29.37
N GLY A 517 -12.48 -12.20 28.41
CA GLY A 517 -11.27 -11.65 27.80
C GLY A 517 -11.50 -10.42 26.91
N GLY A 518 -12.75 -9.99 26.73
CA GLY A 518 -13.13 -8.79 25.98
C GLY A 518 -13.29 -8.99 24.47
N VAL A 519 -13.44 -10.24 24.01
CA VAL A 519 -13.84 -10.55 22.63
C VAL A 519 -15.36 -10.35 22.50
N HIS A 520 -15.79 -9.78 21.38
CA HIS A 520 -17.21 -9.57 21.08
C HIS A 520 -17.76 -10.69 20.20
N MET A 521 -19.01 -11.08 20.40
CA MET A 521 -19.67 -12.13 19.63
C MET A 521 -20.60 -11.48 18.61
N LEU A 522 -20.48 -11.87 17.35
CA LEU A 522 -21.32 -11.41 16.26
C LEU A 522 -22.18 -12.57 15.77
N ALA A 523 -23.47 -12.54 16.08
CA ALA A 523 -24.43 -13.60 15.77
C ALA A 523 -25.54 -13.08 14.86
N GLU A 524 -26.13 -13.97 14.07
CA GLU A 524 -27.32 -13.63 13.30
C GLU A 524 -28.50 -13.42 14.25
N TYR A 525 -29.37 -12.46 13.94
CA TYR A 525 -30.55 -12.25 14.77
C TYR A 525 -31.56 -13.41 14.61
N TYR A 526 -31.82 -14.12 15.70
CA TYR A 526 -32.92 -15.06 15.85
C TYR A 526 -33.65 -14.78 17.17
N GLU A 527 -34.98 -14.71 17.15
CA GLU A 527 -35.78 -14.42 18.35
C GLU A 527 -35.52 -15.44 19.48
N GLY A 528 -35.33 -16.71 19.13
CA GLY A 528 -34.97 -17.76 20.09
C GLY A 528 -33.61 -17.55 20.76
N ASP A 529 -32.61 -17.04 20.01
CA ASP A 529 -31.29 -16.75 20.58
C ASP A 529 -31.35 -15.53 21.52
N VAL A 530 -32.16 -14.53 21.18
CA VAL A 530 -32.44 -13.37 22.05
C VAL A 530 -33.10 -13.82 23.36
N ALA A 531 -34.09 -14.70 23.29
CA ALA A 531 -34.79 -15.25 24.45
C ALA A 531 -33.91 -16.21 25.28
N MET A 532 -32.98 -16.93 24.66
CA MET A 532 -32.01 -17.76 25.39
C MET A 532 -31.10 -16.89 26.28
N LEU A 533 -30.67 -15.73 25.76
CA LEU A 533 -29.79 -14.82 26.49
C LEU A 533 -30.47 -14.09 27.67
N SER A 534 -31.81 -14.02 27.70
CA SER A 534 -32.57 -13.47 28.85
C SER A 534 -32.75 -14.42 30.02
N GLY A 535 -32.58 -15.74 29.82
CA GLY A 535 -32.92 -16.76 30.83
C GLY A 535 -31.79 -17.26 31.72
N SER A 536 -30.54 -16.81 31.55
CA SER A 536 -29.38 -17.48 32.19
C SER A 536 -28.91 -16.81 33.49
N THR A 537 -28.86 -17.61 34.55
CA THR A 537 -28.06 -17.35 35.77
C THR A 537 -26.67 -17.99 35.65
N ASN A 538 -25.64 -17.25 36.07
CA ASN A 538 -24.23 -17.62 36.23
C ASN A 538 -23.50 -18.19 34.98
N GLY A 539 -22.95 -17.30 34.16
CA GLY A 539 -21.97 -17.60 33.10
C GLY A 539 -22.26 -16.97 31.73
N MET A 540 -23.54 -16.80 31.35
CA MET A 540 -23.90 -16.18 30.06
C MET A 540 -24.08 -14.66 30.13
N ASP A 541 -23.99 -14.03 31.30
CA ASP A 541 -24.13 -12.57 31.45
C ASP A 541 -23.02 -11.81 30.69
N HIS A 542 -21.76 -12.31 30.76
CA HIS A 542 -20.66 -11.79 29.94
C HIS A 542 -20.87 -12.03 28.45
N VAL A 543 -21.40 -13.20 28.08
CA VAL A 543 -21.70 -13.52 26.67
C VAL A 543 -22.77 -12.58 26.13
N ALA A 544 -23.86 -12.37 26.87
CA ALA A 544 -24.94 -11.46 26.49
C ALA A 544 -24.42 -10.03 26.32
N ARG A 545 -23.66 -9.51 27.30
CA ARG A 545 -23.07 -8.15 27.27
C ARG A 545 -22.07 -7.91 26.15
N ASN A 546 -21.48 -8.97 25.61
CA ASN A 546 -20.54 -8.91 24.50
C ASN A 546 -21.14 -9.37 23.17
N THR A 547 -22.44 -9.71 23.12
CA THR A 547 -23.10 -10.17 21.89
C THR A 547 -23.72 -9.01 21.12
N LEU A 548 -23.40 -8.96 19.82
CA LEU A 548 -24.02 -8.13 18.80
C LEU A 548 -24.82 -9.01 17.85
N PHE A 549 -25.99 -8.51 17.46
CA PHE A 549 -26.80 -9.17 16.44
C PHE A 549 -26.65 -8.48 15.08
N TYR A 550 -26.50 -9.26 14.01
CA TYR A 550 -26.53 -8.72 12.66
C TYR A 550 -27.87 -8.99 11.98
N LEU A 551 -28.36 -7.99 11.25
CA LEU A 551 -29.62 -7.97 10.51
C LEU A 551 -29.39 -7.39 9.12
N ASP A 552 -30.10 -7.86 8.10
CA ASP A 552 -30.15 -7.17 6.82
C ASP A 552 -31.08 -5.94 6.87
N LEU A 553 -30.96 -5.04 5.89
CA LEU A 553 -31.74 -3.79 5.84
C LEU A 553 -33.25 -4.00 5.78
N ASN A 554 -33.73 -5.01 5.04
CA ASN A 554 -35.18 -5.27 4.91
C ASN A 554 -35.77 -5.68 6.25
N ARG A 555 -35.02 -6.51 7.00
CA ARG A 555 -35.40 -6.94 8.33
C ARG A 555 -35.39 -5.79 9.33
N VAL A 556 -34.39 -4.91 9.26
CA VAL A 556 -34.35 -3.67 10.06
C VAL A 556 -35.60 -2.82 9.77
N GLN A 557 -35.89 -2.53 8.50
CA GLN A 557 -37.06 -1.74 8.10
C GLN A 557 -38.36 -2.37 8.63
N THR A 558 -38.53 -3.68 8.46
CA THR A 558 -39.72 -4.41 8.92
C THR A 558 -39.87 -4.32 10.44
N MET A 559 -38.77 -4.40 11.20
CA MET A 559 -38.78 -4.32 12.66
C MET A 559 -39.11 -2.93 13.16
N LEU A 560 -38.53 -1.88 12.56
CA LEU A 560 -38.84 -0.49 12.91
C LEU A 560 -40.34 -0.20 12.70
N GLN A 561 -40.92 -0.66 11.58
CA GLN A 561 -42.34 -0.51 11.30
C GLN A 561 -43.24 -1.25 12.30
N LYS A 562 -42.84 -2.43 12.77
CA LYS A 562 -43.65 -3.26 13.68
C LYS A 562 -43.56 -2.85 15.15
N ASN A 563 -42.44 -2.28 15.58
CA ASN A 563 -42.13 -2.09 17.00
C ASN A 563 -41.94 -0.60 17.36
N GLU A 564 -42.78 0.27 16.82
CA GLU A 564 -42.75 1.73 17.12
C GLU A 564 -41.35 2.34 16.99
N GLY A 565 -40.60 1.91 15.96
CA GLY A 565 -39.27 2.43 15.69
C GLY A 565 -38.13 1.80 16.47
N GLN A 566 -38.36 0.66 17.12
CA GLN A 566 -37.33 -0.02 17.91
C GLN A 566 -36.93 -1.36 17.29
N ILE A 567 -35.67 -1.73 17.48
CA ILE A 567 -35.20 -3.09 17.21
C ILE A 567 -35.28 -3.88 18.52
N PRO A 568 -36.10 -4.95 18.58
CA PRO A 568 -36.29 -5.72 19.81
C PRO A 568 -35.05 -6.57 20.11
N LEU A 569 -34.11 -5.97 20.82
CA LEU A 569 -32.88 -6.61 21.31
C LEU A 569 -33.02 -6.97 22.79
N HIS A 570 -32.23 -7.95 23.23
CA HIS A 570 -32.09 -8.23 24.65
C HIS A 570 -31.51 -7.01 25.40
N SER A 571 -31.98 -6.71 26.60
CA SER A 571 -31.56 -5.54 27.39
C SER A 571 -30.06 -5.53 27.73
N ALA A 572 -29.46 -6.72 27.84
CA ALA A 572 -28.03 -6.88 28.05
C ALA A 572 -27.23 -7.04 26.75
N ALA A 573 -27.86 -7.16 25.57
CA ALA A 573 -27.11 -7.26 24.32
C ALA A 573 -26.31 -5.97 24.07
N LYS A 574 -25.13 -6.11 23.46
CA LYS A 574 -24.26 -4.98 23.17
C LYS A 574 -24.86 -4.03 22.12
N GLY A 575 -25.66 -4.57 21.21
CA GLY A 575 -26.33 -3.81 20.16
C GLY A 575 -26.53 -4.63 18.90
N TYR A 576 -26.65 -3.94 17.78
CA TYR A 576 -26.81 -4.57 16.48
C TYR A 576 -25.98 -3.90 15.40
N VAL A 577 -25.81 -4.62 14.30
CA VAL A 577 -25.10 -4.19 13.10
C VAL A 577 -25.96 -4.48 11.87
N ILE A 578 -25.73 -3.74 10.80
CA ILE A 578 -26.46 -3.91 9.55
C ILE A 578 -25.57 -4.65 8.56
N VAL A 579 -26.01 -5.79 8.05
CA VAL A 579 -25.33 -6.50 6.97
C VAL A 579 -25.72 -5.87 5.64
N VAL A 580 -24.71 -5.63 4.82
CA VAL A 580 -24.87 -5.17 3.44
C VAL A 580 -23.98 -6.01 2.52
N ASN A 581 -24.49 -6.38 1.36
CA ASN A 581 -23.75 -6.96 0.25
C ASN A 581 -23.40 -5.94 -0.83
N GLY A 582 -23.72 -4.66 -0.62
CA GLY A 582 -23.44 -3.54 -1.51
C GLY A 582 -24.22 -3.56 -2.82
N LYS A 583 -25.31 -4.31 -2.90
CA LYS A 583 -26.31 -4.30 -4.00
C LYS A 583 -27.63 -3.64 -3.57
N GLU A 584 -27.70 -3.09 -2.36
CA GLU A 584 -28.93 -2.52 -1.79
C GLU A 584 -29.40 -1.30 -2.56
N ASP A 585 -30.71 -1.06 -2.56
CA ASP A 585 -31.29 0.19 -3.05
C ASP A 585 -30.86 1.36 -2.14
N THR A 586 -30.25 2.37 -2.74
CA THR A 586 -29.84 3.61 -2.06
C THR A 586 -31.02 4.27 -1.35
N LYS A 587 -32.23 4.21 -1.92
CA LYS A 587 -33.44 4.76 -1.30
C LYS A 587 -33.81 4.01 -0.02
N LEU A 588 -33.66 2.68 -0.01
CA LEU A 588 -33.91 1.89 1.18
C LEU A 588 -32.90 2.23 2.29
N ILE A 589 -31.61 2.37 1.94
CA ILE A 589 -30.58 2.81 2.90
C ILE A 589 -30.95 4.17 3.49
N GLU A 590 -31.31 5.14 2.64
CA GLU A 590 -31.70 6.49 3.06
C GLU A 590 -32.94 6.45 3.98
N GLN A 591 -33.99 5.72 3.60
CA GLN A 591 -35.22 5.58 4.39
C GLN A 591 -34.94 4.99 5.78
N VAL A 592 -34.20 3.88 5.85
CA VAL A 592 -33.86 3.23 7.12
C VAL A 592 -33.05 4.17 8.01
N PHE A 593 -32.05 4.88 7.46
CA PHE A 593 -31.24 5.80 8.26
C PHE A 593 -31.95 7.10 8.64
N ASN A 594 -32.99 7.51 7.92
CA ASN A 594 -33.85 8.61 8.33
C ASN A 594 -34.77 8.20 9.50
N GLN A 595 -35.39 7.02 9.43
CA GLN A 595 -36.20 6.46 10.54
C GLN A 595 -35.36 6.30 11.82
N ILE A 596 -34.19 5.68 11.72
CA ILE A 596 -33.26 5.50 12.85
C ILE A 596 -32.80 6.83 13.48
N LYS A 597 -32.75 7.93 12.71
CA LYS A 597 -32.39 9.26 13.24
C LYS A 597 -33.54 9.93 13.98
N GLU A 598 -34.76 9.72 13.52
CA GLU A 598 -35.98 10.28 14.11
C GLU A 598 -36.38 9.54 15.39
N GLU A 599 -36.07 8.24 15.47
CA GLU A 599 -36.44 7.35 16.56
C GLU A 599 -35.30 7.22 17.60
N LYS A 600 -35.64 7.28 18.89
CA LYS A 600 -34.64 7.24 19.98
C LYS A 600 -34.07 5.81 20.12
N LYS A 601 -32.76 5.65 19.87
CA LYS A 601 -31.78 4.59 20.33
C LYS A 601 -32.29 3.15 20.58
N PRO A 602 -31.51 2.09 20.23
CA PRO A 602 -30.09 2.14 19.85
C PRO A 602 -29.84 2.29 18.35
N LEU A 603 -28.75 2.98 18.02
CA LEU A 603 -28.25 3.11 16.64
C LEU A 603 -27.46 1.84 16.26
N PRO A 604 -27.36 1.49 14.97
CA PRO A 604 -26.44 0.44 14.55
C PRO A 604 -24.99 0.83 14.88
N LEU A 605 -24.18 -0.15 15.28
CA LEU A 605 -22.79 0.10 15.69
C LEU A 605 -21.83 0.21 14.50
N PHE A 606 -22.03 -0.62 13.46
CA PHE A 606 -21.30 -0.59 12.20
C PHE A 606 -22.06 -1.33 11.09
N PHE A 607 -21.60 -1.20 9.84
CA PHE A 607 -22.02 -2.07 8.74
C PHE A 607 -21.10 -3.28 8.60
N LEU A 608 -21.67 -4.47 8.42
CA LEU A 608 -20.92 -5.65 8.00
C LEU A 608 -21.03 -5.80 6.48
N LEU A 609 -19.96 -5.44 5.76
CA LEU A 609 -19.91 -5.52 4.30
C LEU A 609 -19.56 -6.95 3.86
N LYS A 610 -20.58 -7.73 3.54
CA LYS A 610 -20.51 -9.14 3.14
C LYS A 610 -20.97 -9.29 1.70
N SER A 611 -20.02 -9.17 0.75
CA SER A 611 -20.30 -9.44 -0.67
C SER A 611 -20.72 -10.90 -0.89
N ASP A 612 -21.53 -11.15 -1.90
CA ASP A 612 -22.00 -12.51 -2.21
C ASP A 612 -20.86 -13.39 -2.72
N ASN A 613 -19.89 -12.76 -3.38
CA ASN A 613 -18.67 -13.38 -3.88
C ASN A 613 -17.46 -12.49 -3.60
N ILE A 614 -16.30 -13.09 -3.29
CA ILE A 614 -15.05 -12.34 -3.11
C ILE A 614 -14.63 -11.61 -4.39
N HIS A 615 -14.94 -12.18 -5.56
CA HIS A 615 -14.51 -11.63 -6.85
C HIS A 615 -15.22 -10.32 -7.27
N GLU A 616 -16.33 -9.95 -6.62
CA GLU A 616 -17.03 -8.66 -6.81
C GLU A 616 -16.67 -7.64 -5.70
N HIS A 617 -15.95 -8.07 -4.65
CA HIS A 617 -15.81 -7.33 -3.40
C HIS A 617 -15.25 -5.91 -3.58
N VAL A 618 -14.27 -5.72 -4.46
CA VAL A 618 -13.68 -4.40 -4.73
C VAL A 618 -14.72 -3.43 -5.32
N LEU A 619 -15.54 -3.89 -6.27
CA LEU A 619 -16.58 -3.04 -6.88
C LEU A 619 -17.68 -2.71 -5.90
N THR A 620 -18.16 -3.74 -5.22
CA THR A 620 -19.18 -3.62 -4.20
C THR A 620 -18.75 -2.64 -3.10
N THR A 621 -17.50 -2.72 -2.65
CA THR A 621 -16.94 -1.76 -1.69
C THR A 621 -16.89 -0.34 -2.26
N ARG A 622 -16.46 -0.16 -3.51
CA ARG A 622 -16.42 1.16 -4.17
C ARG A 622 -17.81 1.79 -4.24
N ARG A 623 -18.81 1.04 -4.72
CA ARG A 623 -20.21 1.48 -4.76
C ARG A 623 -20.74 1.81 -3.36
N PHE A 624 -20.55 0.92 -2.39
CA PHE A 624 -21.03 1.13 -1.04
C PHE A 624 -20.42 2.38 -0.40
N ASN A 625 -19.12 2.60 -0.60
CA ASN A 625 -18.42 3.78 -0.11
C ASN A 625 -18.92 5.08 -0.78
N GLU A 626 -19.30 5.04 -2.06
CA GLU A 626 -19.94 6.18 -2.74
C GLU A 626 -21.30 6.50 -2.10
N ILE A 627 -22.14 5.48 -1.85
CA ILE A 627 -23.48 5.64 -1.24
C ILE A 627 -23.41 6.23 0.17
N VAL A 628 -22.58 5.67 1.05
CA VAL A 628 -22.49 6.17 2.43
C VAL A 628 -21.96 7.61 2.48
N ASN A 629 -21.07 7.98 1.54
CA ASN A 629 -20.57 9.34 1.44
C ASN A 629 -21.61 10.30 0.86
N SER A 630 -22.40 9.90 -0.15
CA SER A 630 -23.45 10.75 -0.72
C SER A 630 -24.59 11.00 0.27
N LEU A 631 -24.90 10.02 1.11
CA LEU A 631 -25.92 10.12 2.16
C LEU A 631 -25.39 10.71 3.48
N ASN A 632 -24.11 11.09 3.53
CA ASN A 632 -23.43 11.59 4.74
C ASN A 632 -23.60 10.66 5.96
N ILE A 633 -23.55 9.34 5.73
CA ILE A 633 -23.64 8.31 6.77
C ILE A 633 -22.22 8.09 7.32
N ASN A 634 -21.96 8.66 8.50
CA ASN A 634 -20.74 8.44 9.25
C ASN A 634 -20.86 7.20 10.17
N LEU A 635 -20.99 6.02 9.58
CA LEU A 635 -21.00 4.74 10.28
C LEU A 635 -19.81 3.87 9.82
N PRO A 636 -18.98 3.34 10.72
CA PRO A 636 -17.88 2.45 10.35
C PRO A 636 -18.37 1.20 9.61
N TYR A 637 -17.51 0.57 8.83
CA TYR A 637 -17.83 -0.73 8.21
C TYR A 637 -16.69 -1.73 8.27
N VAL A 638 -17.06 -2.98 8.50
CA VAL A 638 -16.16 -4.12 8.62
C VAL A 638 -16.35 -5.01 7.41
N HIS A 639 -15.26 -5.31 6.72
CA HIS A 639 -15.27 -6.25 5.59
C HIS A 639 -15.48 -7.67 6.11
N TYR A 640 -16.41 -8.40 5.50
CA TYR A 640 -16.57 -9.83 5.69
C TYR A 640 -16.28 -10.53 4.36
N ALA A 641 -15.14 -11.21 4.29
CA ALA A 641 -14.62 -11.82 3.08
C ALA A 641 -14.66 -13.35 3.18
N ASN A 642 -15.56 -13.95 2.42
CA ASN A 642 -15.60 -15.40 2.24
C ASN A 642 -14.60 -15.84 1.17
N ILE A 643 -13.64 -16.68 1.54
CA ILE A 643 -12.63 -17.23 0.63
C ILE A 643 -13.00 -18.69 0.35
N ASN A 644 -13.57 -18.92 -0.84
CA ASN A 644 -14.10 -20.22 -1.26
C ASN A 644 -13.14 -20.86 -2.28
N SER A 645 -12.03 -21.41 -1.79
CA SER A 645 -11.05 -22.13 -2.62
C SER A 645 -10.60 -23.42 -1.94
N THR A 646 -10.20 -24.41 -2.73
CA THR A 646 -9.49 -25.62 -2.27
C THR A 646 -7.98 -25.51 -2.46
N ASN A 647 -7.52 -24.51 -3.22
CA ASN A 647 -6.11 -24.29 -3.50
C ASN A 647 -5.56 -23.18 -2.60
N TYR A 648 -4.48 -23.48 -1.87
CA TYR A 648 -3.86 -22.55 -0.92
C TYR A 648 -3.36 -21.26 -1.57
N ASP A 649 -2.72 -21.34 -2.74
CA ASP A 649 -2.22 -20.15 -3.43
C ASP A 649 -3.37 -19.24 -3.91
N ASP A 650 -4.48 -19.83 -4.36
CA ASP A 650 -5.71 -19.09 -4.68
C ASP A 650 -6.26 -18.40 -3.41
N MET A 651 -6.23 -19.04 -2.23
CA MET A 651 -6.64 -18.39 -0.97
C MET A 651 -5.76 -17.17 -0.63
N LEU A 652 -4.44 -17.29 -0.82
CA LEU A 652 -3.51 -16.18 -0.61
C LEU A 652 -3.82 -15.00 -1.56
N VAL A 653 -4.07 -15.30 -2.84
CA VAL A 653 -4.38 -14.27 -3.84
C VAL A 653 -5.73 -13.64 -3.55
N ASP A 654 -6.79 -14.43 -3.36
CA ASP A 654 -8.16 -13.91 -3.25
C ASP A 654 -8.32 -13.01 -2.03
N SER A 655 -7.70 -13.40 -0.91
CA SER A 655 -7.67 -12.58 0.30
C SER A 655 -6.87 -11.28 0.11
N ALA A 656 -5.64 -11.37 -0.40
CA ALA A 656 -4.76 -10.20 -0.54
C ALA A 656 -5.23 -9.22 -1.62
N LEU A 657 -5.74 -9.73 -2.75
CA LEU A 657 -6.19 -8.92 -3.89
C LEU A 657 -7.50 -8.20 -3.56
N TYR A 658 -8.58 -8.94 -3.28
CA TYR A 658 -9.92 -8.35 -3.30
C TYR A 658 -10.24 -7.55 -2.03
N VAL A 659 -9.71 -7.95 -0.88
CA VAL A 659 -9.85 -7.16 0.35
C VAL A 659 -8.75 -6.10 0.42
N GLY A 660 -7.50 -6.51 0.17
CA GLY A 660 -6.36 -5.63 0.34
C GLY A 660 -6.39 -4.41 -0.59
N THR A 661 -6.92 -4.54 -1.81
CA THR A 661 -7.12 -3.39 -2.72
C THR A 661 -8.00 -2.31 -2.08
N CYS A 662 -9.09 -2.69 -1.41
CA CYS A 662 -9.97 -1.75 -0.69
C CYS A 662 -9.25 -1.08 0.49
N LEU A 663 -8.48 -1.85 1.25
CA LEU A 663 -7.79 -1.33 2.44
C LEU A 663 -6.65 -0.37 2.11
N ILE A 664 -5.88 -0.63 1.05
CA ILE A 664 -4.87 0.32 0.51
C ILE A 664 -5.52 1.66 0.15
N ASP A 665 -6.75 1.56 -0.31
CA ASP A 665 -7.59 2.67 -0.72
C ASP A 665 -8.32 3.33 0.47
N LEU A 666 -7.94 2.97 1.70
CA LEU A 666 -8.44 3.52 2.97
C LEU A 666 -9.96 3.33 3.14
N MET A 667 -10.51 2.28 2.55
CA MET A 667 -11.92 1.92 2.59
C MET A 667 -12.11 0.78 3.60
N GLY A 668 -12.82 1.05 4.69
CA GLY A 668 -13.14 0.08 5.74
C GLY A 668 -12.39 0.32 7.05
N ASP A 669 -12.95 -0.23 8.12
CA ASP A 669 -12.51 -0.04 9.51
C ASP A 669 -12.24 -1.38 10.24
N GLY A 670 -12.56 -2.51 9.60
CA GLY A 670 -12.31 -3.84 10.11
C GLY A 670 -12.28 -4.91 9.02
N LEU A 671 -11.75 -6.09 9.35
CA LEU A 671 -11.65 -7.22 8.44
C LEU A 671 -11.95 -8.54 9.17
N ILE A 672 -12.86 -9.30 8.59
CA ILE A 672 -13.19 -10.68 8.92
C ILE A 672 -12.91 -11.52 7.67
N ILE A 673 -11.92 -12.41 7.76
CA ILE A 673 -11.68 -13.43 6.74
C ILE A 673 -12.31 -14.74 7.18
N ASN A 674 -13.05 -15.37 6.26
CA ASN A 674 -13.64 -16.67 6.45
C ASN A 674 -13.23 -17.59 5.29
N VAL A 675 -12.20 -18.40 5.49
CA VAL A 675 -11.99 -19.57 4.64
C VAL A 675 -13.09 -20.58 4.95
N THR A 676 -13.95 -20.85 3.97
CA THR A 676 -15.19 -21.64 4.17
C THR A 676 -14.97 -23.15 4.10
N ASN A 677 -13.81 -23.59 3.60
CA ASN A 677 -13.55 -25.00 3.37
C ASN A 677 -12.78 -25.65 4.53
N GLU A 678 -13.32 -26.73 5.10
CA GLU A 678 -12.68 -27.53 6.16
C GLU A 678 -11.65 -28.54 5.65
N HIS A 679 -11.51 -28.72 4.32
CA HIS A 679 -10.55 -29.66 3.71
C HIS A 679 -9.07 -29.23 3.84
N MET A 680 -8.71 -28.46 4.87
CA MET A 680 -7.33 -28.29 5.35
C MET A 680 -6.82 -29.56 6.06
N LYS A 681 -7.11 -30.74 5.52
CA LYS A 681 -6.64 -32.03 6.04
C LYS A 681 -6.01 -32.86 4.91
N GLN A 682 -4.67 -32.85 4.87
CA GLN A 682 -3.80 -34.03 5.06
C GLN A 682 -2.42 -33.77 4.42
N LYS A 683 -1.38 -33.72 5.28
CA LYS A 683 0.07 -33.76 4.99
C LYS A 683 0.64 -32.69 4.04
N GLY A 684 1.27 -31.67 4.63
CA GLY A 684 2.42 -30.97 4.01
C GLY A 684 2.16 -29.72 3.15
N GLN A 685 0.94 -29.16 3.15
CA GLN A 685 0.59 -28.12 2.16
C GLN A 685 0.78 -26.66 2.58
N THR A 686 0.82 -26.32 3.87
CA THR A 686 1.18 -24.94 4.27
C THR A 686 2.68 -24.86 4.55
N LYS A 687 3.40 -24.02 3.81
CA LYS A 687 4.84 -23.81 4.02
C LYS A 687 5.15 -23.25 5.42
N GLU A 688 4.19 -22.59 6.07
CA GLU A 688 4.33 -21.97 7.40
C GLU A 688 3.81 -22.81 8.59
N GLY A 689 3.35 -24.05 8.40
CA GLY A 689 2.93 -24.91 9.52
C GLY A 689 1.66 -24.43 10.24
N ILE A 690 0.72 -23.86 9.48
CA ILE A 690 -0.56 -23.34 10.00
C ILE A 690 -1.41 -24.50 10.53
N SER A 691 -1.80 -24.42 11.81
CA SER A 691 -2.41 -25.52 12.57
C SER A 691 -3.90 -25.74 12.33
N SER A 692 -4.63 -24.70 11.92
CA SER A 692 -6.09 -24.75 11.76
C SER A 692 -6.60 -23.73 10.74
N ARG A 693 -7.88 -23.83 10.41
CA ARG A 693 -8.60 -22.87 9.56
C ARG A 693 -8.68 -21.47 10.21
N VAL A 694 -8.90 -21.39 11.52
CA VAL A 694 -8.91 -20.11 12.26
C VAL A 694 -7.51 -19.49 12.30
N ALA A 695 -6.47 -20.30 12.49
CA ALA A 695 -5.09 -19.85 12.39
C ALA A 695 -4.77 -19.30 10.99
N LEU A 696 -5.30 -19.93 9.93
CA LEU A 696 -5.18 -19.42 8.56
C LEU A 696 -5.89 -18.06 8.39
N ASN A 697 -7.14 -17.93 8.87
CA ASN A 697 -7.88 -16.67 8.80
C ASN A 697 -7.12 -15.54 9.52
N SER A 698 -6.59 -15.81 10.71
CA SER A 698 -5.73 -14.89 11.47
C SER A 698 -4.45 -14.55 10.70
N PHE A 699 -3.76 -15.55 10.14
CA PHE A 699 -2.53 -15.34 9.35
C PHE A 699 -2.76 -14.42 8.15
N LEU A 700 -3.82 -14.67 7.36
CA LEU A 700 -4.16 -13.84 6.21
C LEU A 700 -4.50 -12.40 6.64
N THR A 701 -5.35 -12.27 7.66
CA THR A 701 -5.81 -10.97 8.17
C THR A 701 -4.62 -10.14 8.66
N LEU A 702 -3.77 -10.70 9.52
CA LEU A 702 -2.63 -9.99 10.10
C LEU A 702 -1.63 -9.54 9.03
N ASN A 703 -1.36 -10.37 8.02
CA ASN A 703 -0.42 -10.01 6.95
C ASN A 703 -0.98 -8.94 6.01
N ILE A 704 -2.25 -9.04 5.62
CA ILE A 704 -2.91 -7.99 4.82
C ILE A 704 -2.91 -6.66 5.57
N LEU A 705 -3.23 -6.66 6.86
CA LEU A 705 -3.23 -5.45 7.69
C LEU A 705 -1.81 -4.87 7.89
N GLN A 706 -0.79 -5.73 8.03
CA GLN A 706 0.61 -5.31 8.10
C GLN A 706 1.06 -4.64 6.80
N ASP A 707 0.74 -5.22 5.64
CA ASP A 707 1.20 -4.75 4.33
C ASP A 707 0.43 -3.51 3.83
N THR A 708 -0.86 -3.41 4.18
CA THR A 708 -1.69 -2.20 3.93
C THR A 708 -1.34 -1.05 4.88
N ARG A 709 -0.53 -1.31 5.92
CA ARG A 709 -0.23 -0.38 7.01
C ARG A 709 -1.46 0.04 7.83
N ALA A 710 -2.54 -0.72 7.75
CA ALA A 710 -3.75 -0.48 8.53
C ALA A 710 -3.50 -0.73 10.03
N ARG A 711 -2.74 -1.78 10.37
CA ARG A 711 -2.34 -2.14 11.75
C ARG A 711 -1.01 -2.92 11.72
N LEU A 712 -0.06 -2.57 12.60
CA LEU A 712 1.30 -3.15 12.62
C LEU A 712 1.51 -4.05 13.85
N PHE A 713 1.87 -5.31 13.61
CA PHE A 713 1.86 -6.36 14.65
C PHE A 713 3.23 -6.96 14.97
N LYS A 714 4.12 -6.99 13.99
CA LYS A 714 5.41 -7.68 14.06
C LYS A 714 6.51 -6.80 13.47
N THR A 715 7.74 -7.26 13.58
CA THR A 715 8.86 -6.62 12.90
C THR A 715 8.59 -6.61 11.40
N ASP A 716 8.83 -5.46 10.79
CA ASP A 716 8.70 -5.25 9.35
C ASP A 716 10.07 -5.48 8.71
N TYR A 717 10.14 -6.48 7.83
CA TYR A 717 11.37 -6.87 7.15
C TYR A 717 11.40 -6.29 5.74
N ILE A 718 12.53 -5.68 5.39
CA ILE A 718 12.84 -5.21 4.04
C ILE A 718 14.03 -6.04 3.54
N ALA A 719 13.77 -7.14 2.83
CA ALA A 719 14.81 -8.09 2.42
C ALA A 719 15.05 -8.07 0.91
N CYS A 720 16.32 -7.96 0.49
CA CYS A 720 16.74 -8.00 -0.92
C CYS A 720 16.15 -9.22 -1.65
N PRO A 721 15.64 -9.15 -2.90
CA PRO A 721 15.46 -10.37 -3.66
C PRO A 721 16.83 -11.00 -3.91
N SER A 722 16.84 -12.30 -4.10
CA SER A 722 18.06 -12.99 -4.53
C SER A 722 18.48 -12.44 -5.90
N CYS A 723 19.75 -12.08 -6.08
CA CYS A 723 20.31 -11.71 -7.38
C CYS A 723 21.82 -12.01 -7.43
N GLY A 724 22.42 -11.98 -8.63
CA GLY A 724 23.86 -12.23 -8.82
C GLY A 724 24.82 -11.26 -8.14
N ARG A 725 24.33 -10.28 -7.36
CA ARG A 725 25.15 -9.34 -6.56
C ARG A 725 25.23 -9.71 -5.08
N THR A 726 24.41 -10.64 -4.63
CA THR A 726 24.32 -10.97 -3.20
C THR A 726 25.64 -11.55 -2.71
N LEU A 727 26.17 -11.03 -1.61
CA LEU A 727 27.51 -11.36 -1.07
C LEU A 727 27.51 -12.45 0.01
N PHE A 728 26.32 -12.92 0.38
CA PHE A 728 26.06 -13.95 1.40
C PHE A 728 24.76 -14.70 1.09
N ASN A 729 24.44 -15.75 1.83
CA ASN A 729 23.16 -16.44 1.65
C ASN A 729 22.01 -15.63 2.28
N ILE A 730 21.45 -14.72 1.50
CA ILE A 730 20.38 -13.84 1.99
C ILE A 730 19.14 -14.59 2.46
N GLN A 731 18.85 -15.76 1.90
CA GLN A 731 17.67 -16.53 2.24
C GLN A 731 17.80 -17.12 3.65
N GLU A 732 18.93 -17.76 3.94
CA GLU A 732 19.25 -18.31 5.27
C GLU A 732 19.38 -17.22 6.33
N THR A 733 20.10 -16.14 6.01
CA THR A 733 20.30 -15.02 6.92
C THR A 733 18.98 -14.31 7.25
N THR A 734 18.11 -14.08 6.26
CA THR A 734 16.78 -13.49 6.50
C THR A 734 15.95 -14.38 7.42
N LYS A 735 15.96 -15.71 7.21
CA LYS A 735 15.27 -16.65 8.11
C LYS A 735 15.83 -16.59 9.54
N ARG A 736 17.15 -16.57 9.71
CA ARG A 736 17.81 -16.47 11.04
C ARG A 736 17.41 -15.18 11.75
N ILE A 737 17.51 -14.03 11.06
CA ILE A 737 17.12 -12.73 11.62
C ILE A 737 15.63 -12.74 11.97
N THR A 738 14.74 -13.18 11.07
CA THR A 738 13.31 -13.23 11.33
C THR A 738 12.95 -14.08 12.54
N LYS A 739 13.61 -15.23 12.72
CA LYS A 739 13.44 -16.09 13.90
C LYS A 739 13.85 -15.38 15.19
N LEU A 740 14.95 -14.63 15.17
CA LEU A 740 15.47 -13.93 16.35
C LEU A 740 14.65 -12.67 16.70
N THR A 741 14.15 -11.93 15.71
CA THR A 741 13.58 -10.59 15.94
C THR A 741 12.09 -10.48 15.65
N GLY A 742 11.42 -11.51 15.12
CA GLY A 742 10.04 -11.42 14.60
C GLY A 742 8.97 -10.94 15.60
N HIS A 743 9.21 -11.11 16.89
CA HIS A 743 8.32 -10.68 17.97
C HIS A 743 8.33 -9.16 18.19
N LEU A 744 9.36 -8.44 17.75
CA LEU A 744 9.54 -7.02 18.08
C LEU A 744 8.52 -6.14 17.34
N LYS A 745 7.60 -5.51 18.08
CA LYS A 745 6.60 -4.60 17.52
C LYS A 745 7.23 -3.25 17.13
N GLY A 746 6.86 -2.75 15.95
CA GLY A 746 7.28 -1.41 15.49
C GLY A 746 8.77 -1.30 15.13
N VAL A 747 9.49 -2.43 15.08
CA VAL A 747 10.87 -2.48 14.60
C VAL A 747 10.87 -2.75 13.10
N LYS A 748 11.81 -2.14 12.40
CA LYS A 748 11.98 -2.26 10.94
C LYS A 748 13.42 -2.68 10.70
N ILE A 749 13.62 -3.83 10.07
CA ILE A 749 14.94 -4.40 9.83
C ILE A 749 15.10 -4.61 8.33
N ALA A 750 16.15 -4.02 7.77
CA ALA A 750 16.53 -4.22 6.39
C ALA A 750 17.64 -5.28 6.30
N VAL A 751 17.48 -6.26 5.41
CA VAL A 751 18.48 -7.31 5.11
C VAL A 751 18.87 -7.18 3.65
N MET A 752 20.06 -6.65 3.39
CA MET A 752 20.50 -6.22 2.08
C MET A 752 21.68 -7.06 1.60
N GLY A 753 21.51 -7.74 0.47
CA GLY A 753 22.52 -8.64 -0.09
C GLY A 753 23.81 -7.94 -0.54
N CYS A 754 23.74 -6.63 -0.83
CA CYS A 754 24.88 -5.84 -1.27
C CYS A 754 24.68 -4.35 -0.94
N ILE A 755 25.79 -3.60 -0.93
CA ILE A 755 25.79 -2.15 -0.67
C ILE A 755 25.16 -1.30 -1.79
N VAL A 756 24.97 -1.88 -2.97
CA VAL A 756 24.72 -1.18 -4.24
C VAL A 756 23.38 -0.42 -4.22
N ASN A 757 22.27 -1.15 -4.03
CA ASN A 757 20.96 -0.55 -3.78
C ASN A 757 20.59 -0.61 -2.28
N GLY A 758 21.28 -1.45 -1.50
CA GLY A 758 20.92 -1.75 -0.12
C GLY A 758 20.85 -0.53 0.79
N ILE A 759 21.82 0.40 0.69
CA ILE A 759 21.84 1.63 1.51
C ILE A 759 20.60 2.50 1.24
N GLY A 760 20.19 2.55 -0.02
CA GLY A 760 19.03 3.33 -0.43
C GLY A 760 17.72 2.67 0.01
N GLU A 761 17.57 1.38 -0.26
CA GLU A 761 16.37 0.59 0.07
C GLU A 761 16.16 0.44 1.57
N MET A 762 17.22 0.48 2.38
CA MET A 762 17.13 0.45 3.85
C MET A 762 16.88 1.81 4.51
N ALA A 763 16.81 2.92 3.75
CA ALA A 763 16.76 4.27 4.32
C ALA A 763 15.58 4.51 5.30
N ASP A 764 14.51 3.73 5.17
CA ASP A 764 13.31 3.76 6.02
C ASP A 764 13.31 2.71 7.15
N ALA A 765 14.38 1.91 7.26
CA ALA A 765 14.56 0.92 8.31
C ALA A 765 15.20 1.52 9.56
N HIS A 766 14.90 0.92 10.72
CA HIS A 766 15.58 1.28 11.96
C HIS A 766 16.97 0.65 12.02
N PHE A 767 17.09 -0.59 11.55
CA PHE A 767 18.33 -1.35 11.55
C PHE A 767 18.61 -1.89 10.14
N GLY A 768 19.86 -1.82 9.70
CA GLY A 768 20.31 -2.38 8.43
C GLY A 768 21.37 -3.44 8.63
N TYR A 769 21.20 -4.59 7.99
CA TYR A 769 22.16 -5.66 7.84
C TYR A 769 22.57 -5.71 6.37
N VAL A 770 23.79 -5.27 6.03
CA VAL A 770 24.20 -5.04 4.64
C VAL A 770 25.48 -5.78 4.31
N GLY A 771 25.47 -6.55 3.22
CA GLY A 771 26.69 -7.16 2.67
C GLY A 771 27.65 -6.10 2.13
N SER A 772 28.80 -5.94 2.78
CA SER A 772 29.85 -5.00 2.39
C SER A 772 31.00 -5.66 1.63
N GLY A 773 31.17 -6.97 1.79
CA GLY A 773 32.08 -7.83 1.02
C GLY A 773 31.71 -9.30 1.21
N PRO A 774 32.36 -10.24 0.49
CA PRO A 774 32.19 -11.67 0.73
C PRO A 774 32.41 -12.01 2.22
N LYS A 775 31.43 -12.68 2.85
CA LYS A 775 31.42 -13.03 4.29
C LYS A 775 31.57 -11.84 5.25
N LYS A 776 31.30 -10.61 4.80
CA LYS A 776 31.46 -9.38 5.60
C LYS A 776 30.19 -8.54 5.58
N ILE A 777 29.78 -8.12 6.78
CA ILE A 777 28.54 -7.40 7.02
C ILE A 777 28.82 -6.06 7.68
N ASP A 778 28.11 -5.04 7.23
CA ASP A 778 28.02 -3.74 7.87
C ASP A 778 26.65 -3.61 8.55
N LEU A 779 26.64 -3.13 9.80
CA LEU A 779 25.42 -2.85 10.56
C LEU A 779 25.14 -1.36 10.64
N TYR A 780 23.88 -1.00 10.44
CA TYR A 780 23.41 0.39 10.41
C TYR A 780 22.30 0.62 11.43
N TYR A 781 22.25 1.85 11.97
CA TYR A 781 21.10 2.38 12.69
C TYR A 781 20.57 3.61 11.93
N GLY A 782 19.38 3.49 11.36
CA GLY A 782 18.89 4.42 10.34
C GLY A 782 19.86 4.50 9.15
N LYS A 783 20.47 5.68 8.96
CA LYS A 783 21.44 5.94 7.88
C LYS A 783 22.90 5.89 8.35
N GLU A 784 23.13 5.75 9.66
CA GLU A 784 24.47 5.77 10.25
C GLU A 784 25.06 4.37 10.26
N LEU A 785 26.28 4.23 9.71
CA LEU A 785 27.07 3.01 9.83
C LEU A 785 27.59 2.90 11.27
N VAL A 786 27.17 1.88 11.99
CA VAL A 786 27.52 1.68 13.40
C VAL A 786 28.69 0.72 13.55
N GLU A 787 28.66 -0.37 12.81
CA GLU A 787 29.71 -1.39 12.81
C GLU A 787 30.02 -1.85 11.39
N ARG A 788 31.29 -2.14 11.10
CA ARG A 788 31.79 -2.37 9.74
C ARG A 788 32.59 -3.65 9.65
N ASN A 789 32.46 -4.37 8.53
CA ASN A 789 33.21 -5.57 8.18
C ASN A 789 33.12 -6.68 9.24
N ILE A 790 31.96 -6.83 9.86
CA ILE A 790 31.69 -7.90 10.83
C ILE A 790 31.69 -9.23 10.08
N PRO A 791 32.34 -10.29 10.60
CA PRO A 791 32.18 -11.64 10.08
C PRO A 791 30.69 -12.04 10.02
N GLU A 792 30.26 -12.62 8.89
CA GLU A 792 28.85 -12.99 8.66
C GLU A 792 28.25 -13.87 9.78
N GLU A 793 29.06 -14.77 10.33
CA GLU A 793 28.69 -15.72 11.39
C GLU A 793 28.25 -15.04 12.70
N ASP A 794 28.94 -13.95 13.07
CA ASP A 794 28.71 -13.16 14.29
C ASP A 794 27.67 -12.05 14.10
N ALA A 795 27.39 -11.67 12.86
CA ALA A 795 26.65 -10.45 12.54
C ALA A 795 25.18 -10.47 13.02
N CYS A 796 24.55 -11.64 13.13
CA CYS A 796 23.18 -11.75 13.66
C CYS A 796 23.13 -11.43 15.16
N ASP A 797 24.14 -11.86 15.91
CA ASP A 797 24.17 -11.64 17.36
C ASP A 797 24.51 -10.18 17.66
N LYS A 798 25.43 -9.60 16.86
CA LYS A 798 25.72 -8.16 16.86
C LYS A 798 24.51 -7.30 16.51
N LEU A 799 23.66 -7.75 15.58
CA LEU A 799 22.40 -7.07 15.28
C LEU A 799 21.46 -7.06 16.51
N VAL A 800 21.35 -8.16 17.24
CA VAL A 800 20.54 -8.22 18.47
C VAL A 800 21.10 -7.29 19.55
N GLU A 801 22.43 -7.27 19.75
CA GLU A 801 23.09 -6.33 20.67
C GLU A 801 22.79 -4.87 20.29
N LEU A 802 22.85 -4.55 19.00
CA LEU A 802 22.54 -3.22 18.49
C LEU A 802 21.08 -2.85 18.77
N ILE A 803 20.14 -3.77 18.56
CA ILE A 803 18.71 -3.54 18.84
C ILE A 803 18.49 -3.28 20.35
N LYS A 804 19.15 -4.05 21.22
CA LYS A 804 19.12 -3.86 22.68
C LYS A 804 19.69 -2.49 23.07
N LYS A 805 20.84 -2.11 22.51
CA LYS A 805 21.50 -0.82 22.76
C LYS A 805 20.60 0.39 22.44
N HIS A 806 19.70 0.24 21.46
CA HIS A 806 18.75 1.28 21.07
C HIS A 806 17.37 1.16 21.76
N ASN A 807 17.24 0.37 22.82
CA ASN A 807 16.00 0.17 23.60
C ASN A 807 14.79 -0.24 22.74
N LYS A 808 15.03 -1.05 21.70
CA LYS A 808 13.99 -1.58 20.80
C LYS A 808 13.81 -3.10 20.94
N TRP A 809 14.50 -3.72 21.89
CA TRP A 809 14.31 -5.11 22.27
C TRP A 809 13.20 -5.24 23.30
N GLN A 810 12.31 -6.22 23.11
CA GLN A 810 11.30 -6.65 24.06
C GLN A 810 11.42 -8.16 24.12
N ASP A 811 11.50 -8.76 25.31
CA ASP A 811 11.61 -10.21 25.39
C ASP A 811 10.34 -10.88 24.86
N PRO A 812 10.48 -12.01 24.13
CA PRO A 812 9.42 -12.67 23.38
C PRO A 812 8.30 -13.29 24.22
#